data_AF-A0A7X2PG14-F1
#
_entry.id   AF-A0A7X2PG14-F1
#
_cell.length_a   1.000
_cell.length_b   1.000
_cell.length_c   1.000
_cell.angle_alpha   90.00
_cell.angle_beta   90.00
_cell.angle_gamma   90.00
#
_symmetry.space_group_name_H-M   'P 1'
#
loop_
_entity.id
_entity.type
_entity.pdbx_description
1 polymer ?
#
loop_
_entity_poly.entity_id
_entity_poly.type
_entity_poly.pdbx_seq_one_letter_code
_entity_poly.pdbx_strand_id
1 'polypeptide(L)'
;MKVLLSVVLVCAAFAPGSLGQDVRQMERSGDAAGVRAALASVVQNSPNDVQALANYAEFLDRHSDPGARAAYGKLLAALKNAGNAARTQAVARRLAELDLLAGDRASAARSLDAFRAANGKGLDLPAAPASSAVDGPGMIEIPGPLRSFARMAAVSSDLGPDDLLAALARNVVTNGYQASHSNDALEQTEYLKLVHRYLSQARELDKLAGEKKVIEISNCESKEAGDLLRIIGYRMRGGCGSEVVLETVNASRAFLTTDSGFPLANLEQALRTNRPFTYDYHPTRAPVMYGADYWLTGKEKGAEFIDNFLSDPSLCRLYLGLSKLDRDTAAELRKAMPAPRIKAFAHVLDFFGGMFEIRDGKAIVPGGEKTAAAWAELAGAPPSQGAAFFEKLLARDDGWLASLFDAMSRMSGPAKDYLTDPARLKRFYTAIRGRVTSPGPARPVFRSNADMMLLTTRLRVDANGRAHIPGGLEVWKNLFVNHPHGKYDGKLTKSAVGWKEPEDVLEALFGLSRKAVENEPLKIFMAVSDLDRNRAKPLEPDTVDKLARNFKIMGSQYAIFNDAPAVSDKTVVQFLDTALAISKIKDQLLRADTAGTMQALVGLWQIFSRQGLLPAASADASLSSILGSFAQIRADRDLFDGGRNGVTILLKATGTKDGVSPHDRLVDLLSGTGNPTDIETHGTMVKDAIRVLEAQHIVSLKTLFDLADHLESLGKGEKLNTALVNRFASRISEIQLPRAALTTVEKNAYAFGYWTERHVENQRKVNLRATIDRAAGNAEKLKDARGLMAPFLRDTLVAFNYAHYAPPGAQILYTNPLFVRGHDFLGVQGSNHTWRATEMFGTGWPSNGGGRLVGSLSGLAYALAEAEQNFLIPSQTQALIWADLVPQMILSAKIPRWWNTTPAQMHWIGLHMRYGQTLLAEAALDSTQRAALLDALSAYAAPARTRAIAGLLAAGDAKGAAENIMPAELYAVAADTVARRKDTAGPLLSEIARLRAEVPNQVSNETISRAFGTPKPTLANSYRPELLKLRTFPTLMGYSSRIMAESWESNTLYWVSLADEVHASPGQLNVLIPEWTRRVVERIFASHLEDWPALLRSLNIVGEDVRAKSRSGAAAEQKASLQ
;
A
#
# COMPACT_ATOMS: atom_id res chain seq x y z
N MET A 1 1.84 -35.65 34.04
CA MET A 1 1.94 -35.49 35.52
C MET A 1 1.91 -33.99 35.81
N LYS A 2 1.14 -33.58 36.81
CA LYS A 2 0.48 -32.26 36.98
C LYS A 2 1.34 -31.02 36.66
N VAL A 3 0.84 -30.20 35.75
CA VAL A 3 1.25 -28.83 35.43
C VAL A 3 0.48 -27.88 36.35
N LEU A 4 1.17 -27.00 37.06
CA LEU A 4 0.59 -25.93 37.86
C LEU A 4 0.94 -24.61 37.17
N LEU A 5 -0.08 -23.92 36.66
CA LEU A 5 -0.03 -22.51 36.27
C LEU A 5 0.26 -21.70 37.53
N SER A 6 1.32 -20.89 37.50
CA SER A 6 1.56 -19.85 38.52
C SER A 6 1.23 -18.50 37.88
N VAL A 7 -0.03 -18.09 37.99
CA VAL A 7 -0.40 -16.68 38.01
C VAL A 7 0.05 -16.17 39.38
N VAL A 8 1.17 -15.46 39.43
CA VAL A 8 1.63 -14.84 40.67
C VAL A 8 0.91 -13.50 40.81
N LEU A 9 -0.21 -13.53 41.53
CA LEU A 9 -0.89 -12.34 42.04
C LEU A 9 -0.15 -11.92 43.33
N VAL A 10 0.79 -10.97 43.23
CA VAL A 10 1.41 -10.37 44.42
C VAL A 10 0.54 -9.20 44.90
N CYS A 11 -0.34 -9.47 45.87
CA CYS A 11 -0.88 -8.42 46.74
C CYS A 11 0.20 -8.04 47.78
N ALA A 12 1.14 -7.17 47.41
CA ALA A 12 2.03 -6.51 48.35
C ALA A 12 1.52 -5.09 48.61
N ALA A 13 1.35 -4.73 49.89
CA ALA A 13 1.10 -3.35 50.29
C ALA A 13 2.28 -2.48 49.85
N PHE A 14 2.06 -1.64 48.83
CA PHE A 14 3.10 -0.77 48.28
C PHE A 14 3.46 0.35 49.25
N ALA A 15 4.72 0.39 49.67
CA ALA A 15 5.30 1.57 50.28
C ALA A 15 5.49 2.66 49.19
N PRO A 16 5.27 3.96 49.49
CA PRO A 16 5.24 5.02 48.48
C PRO A 16 6.57 5.25 47.72
N GLY A 17 7.69 4.66 48.16
CA GLY A 17 9.00 4.73 47.48
C GLY A 17 9.29 3.61 46.46
N SER A 18 8.66 2.43 46.57
CA SER A 18 8.95 1.27 45.68
C SER A 18 8.14 1.30 44.38
N LEU A 19 6.91 1.82 44.44
CA LEU A 19 5.99 1.86 43.30
C LEU A 19 6.57 2.59 42.08
N GLY A 20 7.33 3.67 42.29
CA GLY A 20 7.97 4.40 41.19
C GLY A 20 9.10 3.64 40.50
N GLN A 21 9.77 2.70 41.17
CA GLN A 21 10.76 1.82 40.55
C GLN A 21 10.07 0.66 39.82
N ASP A 22 9.02 0.10 40.42
CA ASP A 22 8.22 -0.99 39.84
C ASP A 22 7.51 -0.53 38.55
N VAL A 23 6.88 0.65 38.56
CA VAL A 23 6.27 1.28 37.36
C VAL A 23 7.31 1.50 36.27
N ARG A 24 8.52 1.95 36.62
CA ARG A 24 9.61 2.14 35.64
C ARG A 24 10.09 0.84 35.04
N GLN A 25 10.17 -0.22 35.84
CA GLN A 25 10.54 -1.54 35.35
C GLN A 25 9.46 -2.11 34.43
N MET A 26 8.18 -1.95 34.79
CA MET A 26 7.04 -2.36 33.96
C MET A 26 6.96 -1.57 32.64
N GLU A 27 7.17 -0.25 32.65
CA GLU A 27 7.26 0.56 31.41
C GLU A 27 8.40 0.06 30.50
N ARG A 28 9.57 -0.26 31.09
CA ARG A 28 10.72 -0.79 30.33
C ARG A 28 10.48 -2.19 29.76
N SER A 29 9.73 -3.03 30.46
CA SER A 29 9.34 -4.36 29.97
C SER A 29 8.16 -4.33 29.01
N GLY A 30 7.52 -3.17 28.81
CA GLY A 30 6.34 -3.02 27.96
C GLY A 30 5.02 -3.47 28.61
N ASP A 31 4.96 -3.63 29.92
CA ASP A 31 3.75 -3.98 30.66
C ASP A 31 2.89 -2.73 30.95
N ALA A 32 2.40 -2.10 29.90
CA ALA A 32 1.57 -0.90 30.00
C ALA A 32 0.24 -1.18 30.73
N ALA A 33 -0.33 -2.37 30.57
CA ALA A 33 -1.56 -2.76 31.27
C ALA A 33 -1.35 -2.84 32.79
N GLY A 34 -0.23 -3.43 33.25
CA GLY A 34 0.17 -3.45 34.64
C GLY A 34 0.41 -2.05 35.21
N VAL A 35 1.11 -1.17 34.47
CA VAL A 35 1.30 0.24 34.86
C VAL A 35 -0.03 0.97 35.01
N ARG A 36 -0.95 0.78 34.05
CA ARG A 36 -2.29 1.38 34.08
C ARG A 36 -3.05 0.96 35.33
N ALA A 37 -3.06 -0.33 35.65
CA ALA A 37 -3.74 -0.88 36.82
C ALA A 37 -3.12 -0.36 38.13
N ALA A 38 -1.80 -0.33 38.21
CA ALA A 38 -1.08 0.20 39.37
C ALA A 38 -1.40 1.69 39.61
N LEU A 39 -1.31 2.53 38.58
CA LEU A 39 -1.63 3.96 38.70
C LEU A 39 -3.11 4.21 39.01
N ALA A 40 -4.02 3.43 38.42
CA ALA A 40 -5.44 3.51 38.72
C ALA A 40 -5.73 3.17 40.19
N SER A 41 -5.09 2.14 40.74
CA SER A 41 -5.23 1.76 42.15
C SER A 41 -4.75 2.87 43.09
N VAL A 42 -3.63 3.54 42.79
CA VAL A 42 -3.17 4.70 43.57
C VAL A 42 -4.21 5.81 43.57
N VAL A 43 -4.76 6.16 42.41
CA VAL A 43 -5.81 7.20 42.31
C VAL A 43 -7.07 6.79 43.06
N GLN A 44 -7.45 5.52 43.07
CA GLN A 44 -8.60 5.03 43.85
C GLN A 44 -8.37 5.17 45.36
N ASN A 45 -7.16 4.83 45.84
CA ASN A 45 -6.79 4.93 47.25
C ASN A 45 -6.52 6.38 47.69
N SER A 46 -6.25 7.30 46.77
CA SER A 46 -5.94 8.70 47.05
C SER A 46 -6.55 9.64 45.99
N PRO A 47 -7.88 9.81 45.97
CA PRO A 47 -8.61 10.43 44.86
C PRO A 47 -8.38 11.93 44.68
N ASN A 48 -7.82 12.61 45.69
CA ASN A 48 -7.51 14.04 45.67
C ASN A 48 -6.00 14.33 45.61
N ASP A 49 -5.15 13.30 45.54
CA ASP A 49 -3.70 13.49 45.41
C ASP A 49 -3.36 14.00 44.01
N VAL A 50 -2.84 15.24 43.94
CA VAL A 50 -2.52 15.92 42.68
C VAL A 50 -1.45 15.17 41.89
N GLN A 51 -0.47 14.55 42.54
CA GLN A 51 0.60 13.84 41.85
C GLN A 51 0.13 12.49 41.33
N ALA A 52 -0.68 11.76 42.10
CA ALA A 52 -1.30 10.52 41.63
C ALA A 52 -2.21 10.77 40.42
N LEU A 53 -3.07 11.80 40.49
CA LEU A 53 -3.94 12.21 39.39
C LEU A 53 -3.15 12.65 38.16
N ALA A 54 -2.05 13.38 38.34
CA ALA A 54 -1.17 13.80 37.24
C ALA A 54 -0.51 12.60 36.56
N ASN A 55 0.16 11.74 37.32
CA ASN A 55 0.82 10.55 36.77
C ASN A 55 -0.16 9.66 36.01
N TYR A 56 -1.38 9.48 36.54
CA TYR A 56 -2.41 8.69 35.88
C TYR A 56 -2.94 9.37 34.61
N ALA A 57 -3.29 10.66 34.66
CA ALA A 57 -3.77 11.40 33.49
C ALA A 57 -2.72 11.42 32.36
N GLU A 58 -1.46 11.69 32.69
CA GLU A 58 -0.34 11.69 31.73
C GLU A 58 -0.06 10.31 31.17
N PHE A 59 -0.18 9.24 31.97
CA PHE A 59 -0.08 7.87 31.47
C PHE A 59 -1.18 7.54 30.45
N LEU A 60 -2.43 7.87 30.77
CA LEU A 60 -3.56 7.65 29.86
C LEU A 60 -3.40 8.44 28.56
N ASP A 61 -2.97 9.70 28.67
CA ASP A 61 -2.70 10.58 27.53
C ASP A 61 -1.58 10.04 26.63
N ARG A 62 -0.45 9.63 27.23
CA ARG A 62 0.67 9.01 26.51
C ARG A 62 0.27 7.74 25.74
N HIS A 63 -0.85 7.09 26.09
CA HIS A 63 -1.37 5.90 25.41
C HIS A 63 -2.66 6.14 24.60
N SER A 64 -3.16 7.38 24.51
CA SER A 64 -4.45 7.69 23.87
C SER A 64 -5.66 6.95 24.48
N ASP A 65 -5.61 6.66 25.79
CA ASP A 65 -6.74 6.06 26.49
C ASP A 65 -7.89 7.10 26.60
N PRO A 66 -9.13 6.73 26.25
CA PRO A 66 -10.28 7.65 26.28
C PRO A 66 -10.57 8.22 27.69
N GLY A 67 -10.10 7.56 28.75
CA GLY A 67 -10.16 8.04 30.12
C GLY A 67 -9.31 9.27 30.42
N ALA A 68 -8.37 9.66 29.54
CA ALA A 68 -7.47 10.79 29.73
C ALA A 68 -8.22 12.11 29.99
N ARG A 69 -9.27 12.41 29.20
CA ARG A 69 -10.10 13.62 29.38
C ARG A 69 -10.72 13.69 30.77
N ALA A 70 -11.29 12.57 31.22
CA ALA A 70 -11.89 12.49 32.56
C ALA A 70 -10.85 12.62 33.68
N ALA A 71 -9.68 11.99 33.52
CA ALA A 71 -8.58 12.08 34.48
C ALA A 71 -8.01 13.50 34.59
N TYR A 72 -7.78 14.18 33.45
CA TYR A 72 -7.38 15.59 33.44
C TYR A 72 -8.46 16.52 34.01
N GLY A 73 -9.74 16.23 33.79
CA GLY A 73 -10.84 16.97 34.43
C GLY A 73 -10.80 16.89 35.96
N LYS A 74 -10.55 15.69 36.52
CA LYS A 74 -10.35 15.50 37.97
C LYS A 74 -9.10 16.22 38.48
N LEU A 75 -7.99 16.11 37.76
CA LEU A 75 -6.74 16.81 38.08
C LEU A 75 -6.93 18.33 38.09
N LEU A 76 -7.64 18.87 37.10
CA LEU A 76 -7.94 20.31 37.00
C LEU A 76 -8.75 20.79 38.21
N ALA A 77 -9.75 20.02 38.65
CA ALA A 77 -10.52 20.34 39.85
C ALA A 77 -9.65 20.33 41.12
N ALA A 78 -8.80 19.31 41.29
CA ALA A 78 -7.88 19.23 42.43
C ALA A 78 -6.86 20.39 42.44
N LEU A 79 -6.32 20.76 41.28
CA LEU A 79 -5.36 21.87 41.15
C LEU A 79 -5.98 23.24 41.45
N LYS A 80 -7.23 23.46 41.04
CA LYS A 80 -8.00 24.68 41.38
C LYS A 80 -8.17 24.80 42.89
N ASN A 81 -8.52 23.72 43.57
CA ASN A 81 -8.65 23.69 45.02
C ASN A 81 -7.32 23.93 45.74
N ALA A 82 -6.21 23.45 45.16
CA ALA A 82 -4.86 23.64 45.69
C ALA A 82 -4.22 25.01 45.38
N GLY A 83 -4.88 25.87 44.57
CA GLY A 83 -4.38 27.21 44.24
C GLY A 83 -3.13 27.27 43.35
N ASN A 84 -2.77 26.17 42.67
CA ASN A 84 -1.58 26.13 41.80
C ASN A 84 -1.90 26.65 40.39
N ALA A 85 -1.82 27.96 40.19
CA ALA A 85 -2.18 28.61 38.92
C ALA A 85 -1.37 28.10 37.72
N ALA A 86 -0.06 27.90 37.85
CA ALA A 86 0.79 27.44 36.75
C ALA A 86 0.42 26.03 36.27
N ARG A 87 0.21 25.07 37.19
CA ARG A 87 -0.23 23.71 36.82
C ARG A 87 -1.68 23.71 36.33
N THR A 88 -2.54 24.55 36.91
CA THR A 88 -3.93 24.72 36.44
C THR A 88 -3.95 25.18 34.99
N GLN A 89 -3.10 26.16 34.64
CA GLN A 89 -2.94 26.65 33.28
C GLN A 89 -2.52 25.52 32.32
N ALA A 90 -1.46 24.77 32.66
CA ALA A 90 -0.96 23.69 31.81
C ALA A 90 -2.00 22.59 31.57
N VAL A 91 -2.70 22.15 32.62
CA VAL A 91 -3.73 21.10 32.53
C VAL A 91 -4.97 21.60 31.78
N ALA A 92 -5.40 22.85 32.00
CA ALA A 92 -6.52 23.44 31.29
C ALA A 92 -6.26 23.56 29.78
N ARG A 93 -5.02 23.94 29.39
CA ARG A 93 -4.59 23.93 27.99
C ARG A 93 -4.66 22.52 27.41
N ARG A 94 -4.05 21.53 28.08
CA ARG A 94 -4.03 20.15 27.58
C ARG A 94 -5.44 19.56 27.43
N LEU A 95 -6.33 19.86 28.38
CA LEU A 95 -7.73 19.42 28.31
C LEU A 95 -8.48 20.08 27.13
N ALA A 96 -8.25 21.37 26.86
CA ALA A 96 -8.82 22.04 25.70
C ALA A 96 -8.36 21.42 24.37
N GLU A 97 -7.08 21.05 24.25
CA GLU A 97 -6.54 20.35 23.08
C GLU A 97 -7.22 18.99 22.87
N LEU A 98 -7.35 18.19 23.93
CA LEU A 98 -8.01 16.88 23.89
C LEU A 98 -9.51 17.00 23.57
N ASP A 99 -10.18 18.02 24.10
CA ASP A 99 -11.59 18.31 23.81
C ASP A 99 -11.80 18.67 22.33
N LEU A 100 -10.91 19.46 21.73
CA LEU A 100 -10.96 19.78 20.29
C LEU A 100 -10.74 18.57 19.40
N LEU A 101 -9.78 17.70 19.76
CA LEU A 101 -9.53 16.45 19.02
C LEU A 101 -10.73 15.50 19.08
N ALA A 102 -11.49 15.52 20.17
CA ALA A 102 -12.75 14.79 20.28
C ALA A 102 -13.92 15.44 19.52
N GLY A 103 -13.74 16.64 18.94
CA GLY A 103 -14.80 17.43 18.34
C GLY A 103 -15.76 18.08 19.35
N ASP A 104 -15.41 18.09 20.64
CA ASP A 104 -16.23 18.64 21.72
C ASP A 104 -15.85 20.10 21.99
N ARG A 105 -16.28 20.95 21.07
CA ARG A 105 -16.01 22.40 21.10
C ARG A 105 -16.53 23.09 22.36
N ALA A 106 -17.64 22.60 22.93
CA ALA A 106 -18.23 23.16 24.15
C ALA A 106 -17.35 22.87 25.38
N SER A 107 -16.83 21.64 25.51
CA SER A 107 -15.83 21.33 26.55
C SER A 107 -14.54 22.11 26.34
N ALA A 108 -14.06 22.22 25.10
CA ALA A 108 -12.86 22.99 24.78
C ALA A 108 -12.98 24.46 25.23
N ALA A 109 -14.13 25.10 25.00
CA ALA A 109 -14.40 26.46 25.46
C ALA A 109 -14.31 26.58 27.00
N ARG A 110 -14.91 25.65 27.74
CA ARG A 110 -14.84 25.63 29.22
C ARG A 110 -13.40 25.44 29.72
N SER A 111 -12.64 24.58 29.06
CA SER A 111 -11.23 24.33 29.37
C SER A 111 -10.39 25.59 29.10
N LEU A 112 -10.67 26.34 28.04
CA LEU A 112 -10.02 27.62 27.75
C LEU A 112 -10.40 28.73 28.75
N ASP A 113 -11.63 28.76 29.25
CA ASP A 113 -12.01 29.70 30.31
C ASP A 113 -11.23 29.41 31.60
N ALA A 114 -11.03 28.13 31.95
CA ALA A 114 -10.16 27.74 33.05
C ALA A 114 -8.69 28.12 32.81
N PHE A 115 -8.20 28.01 31.56
CA PHE A 115 -6.86 28.45 31.17
C PHE A 115 -6.68 29.96 31.35
N ARG A 116 -7.65 30.77 30.90
CA ARG A 116 -7.65 32.24 31.04
C ARG A 116 -7.73 32.66 32.51
N ALA A 117 -8.59 32.00 33.30
CA ALA A 117 -8.71 32.24 34.74
C ALA A 117 -7.40 31.95 35.51
N ALA A 118 -6.54 31.08 34.98
CA ALA A 118 -5.21 30.78 35.51
C ALA A 118 -4.09 31.66 34.90
N ASN A 119 -4.43 32.84 34.37
CA ASN A 119 -3.53 33.80 33.70
C ASN A 119 -2.94 33.33 32.35
N GLY A 120 -3.53 32.31 31.71
CA GLY A 120 -3.16 31.89 30.37
C GLY A 120 -3.50 32.94 29.31
N LYS A 121 -2.59 33.12 28.33
CA LYS A 121 -2.73 34.06 27.21
C LYS A 121 -2.36 33.38 25.88
N GLY A 122 -2.79 33.97 24.76
CA GLY A 122 -2.36 33.57 23.42
C GLY A 122 -3.12 32.40 22.76
N LEU A 123 -4.07 31.78 23.47
CA LEU A 123 -4.96 30.76 22.91
C LEU A 123 -6.36 31.33 22.73
N ASP A 124 -6.92 31.17 21.55
CA ASP A 124 -8.30 31.57 21.26
C ASP A 124 -9.03 30.49 20.47
N LEU A 125 -10.32 30.34 20.73
CA LEU A 125 -11.18 29.42 20.00
C LEU A 125 -12.01 30.24 19.01
N PRO A 126 -11.64 30.27 17.72
CA PRO A 126 -12.31 31.09 16.72
C PRO A 126 -13.78 30.74 16.69
N ALA A 127 -14.71 31.72 16.65
CA ALA A 127 -16.15 31.46 16.60
C ALA A 127 -16.46 30.36 15.55
N ALA A 128 -17.38 29.45 15.88
CA ALA A 128 -17.81 28.44 14.92
C ALA A 128 -18.19 29.20 13.65
N PRO A 129 -17.71 28.76 12.47
CA PRO A 129 -18.07 29.46 11.25
C PRO A 129 -19.59 29.56 11.25
N ALA A 130 -20.12 30.79 11.25
CA ALA A 130 -21.44 31.00 10.69
C ALA A 130 -21.42 30.26 9.35
N SER A 131 -22.52 29.66 8.91
CA SER A 131 -22.64 29.20 7.53
C SER A 131 -22.45 30.42 6.64
N SER A 132 -21.19 30.81 6.42
CA SER A 132 -20.82 32.05 5.82
C SER A 132 -21.10 31.79 4.37
N ALA A 133 -22.19 32.38 3.90
CA ALA A 133 -22.50 32.61 2.51
C ALA A 133 -21.39 33.46 1.88
N VAL A 134 -20.16 32.94 1.87
CA VAL A 134 -19.09 33.35 0.97
C VAL A 134 -19.46 32.66 -0.33
N ASP A 135 -20.10 33.40 -1.25
CA ASP A 135 -20.51 32.95 -2.59
C ASP A 135 -20.64 31.42 -2.68
N GLY A 136 -21.64 30.86 -1.99
CA GLY A 136 -21.75 29.41 -1.82
C GLY A 136 -21.67 28.74 -3.19
N PRO A 137 -20.99 27.58 -3.31
CA PRO A 137 -20.99 26.85 -4.58
C PRO A 137 -22.45 26.72 -5.00
N GLY A 138 -22.78 27.14 -6.23
CA GLY A 138 -24.14 26.95 -6.73
C GLY A 138 -24.50 25.49 -6.50
N MET A 139 -25.73 25.21 -6.09
CA MET A 139 -26.16 23.84 -5.89
C MET A 139 -26.81 23.36 -7.18
N ILE A 140 -26.57 22.11 -7.54
CA ILE A 140 -27.36 21.41 -8.55
C ILE A 140 -28.22 20.34 -7.87
N GLU A 141 -29.32 20.00 -8.52
CA GLU A 141 -30.11 18.82 -8.20
C GLU A 141 -29.85 17.75 -9.26
N ILE A 142 -29.51 16.55 -8.80
CA ILE A 142 -29.37 15.37 -9.65
C ILE A 142 -30.59 14.49 -9.37
N PRO A 143 -31.37 14.09 -10.40
CA PRO A 143 -32.55 13.25 -10.22
C PRO A 143 -32.27 11.95 -9.45
N GLY A 144 -33.07 11.72 -8.40
CA GLY A 144 -33.03 10.54 -7.55
C GLY A 144 -32.12 10.64 -6.31
N PRO A 145 -32.30 9.73 -5.32
CA PRO A 145 -31.51 9.71 -4.08
C PRO A 145 -30.02 9.47 -4.28
N LEU A 146 -29.17 10.04 -3.41
CA LEU A 146 -27.71 9.98 -3.52
C LEU A 146 -27.20 8.54 -3.63
N ARG A 147 -27.73 7.64 -2.80
CA ARG A 147 -27.33 6.23 -2.81
C ARG A 147 -27.59 5.57 -4.17
N SER A 148 -28.74 5.85 -4.78
CA SER A 148 -29.13 5.28 -6.07
C SER A 148 -28.29 5.87 -7.20
N PHE A 149 -28.12 7.19 -7.23
CA PHE A 149 -27.28 7.85 -8.22
C PHE A 149 -25.82 7.40 -8.10
N ALA A 150 -25.26 7.38 -6.88
CA ALA A 150 -23.88 6.98 -6.63
C ALA A 150 -23.58 5.57 -7.15
N ARG A 151 -24.48 4.63 -6.88
CA ARG A 151 -24.37 3.23 -7.32
C ARG A 151 -24.38 3.11 -8.85
N MET A 152 -25.26 3.85 -9.53
CA MET A 152 -25.35 3.84 -11.00
C MET A 152 -24.18 4.59 -11.66
N ALA A 153 -23.69 5.65 -11.03
CA ALA A 153 -22.54 6.43 -11.47
C ALA A 153 -21.19 5.78 -11.11
N ALA A 154 -21.20 4.61 -10.46
CA ALA A 154 -20.02 3.90 -10.00
C ALA A 154 -19.09 4.75 -9.11
N VAL A 155 -19.70 5.53 -8.21
CA VAL A 155 -19.01 6.30 -7.17
C VAL A 155 -19.39 5.77 -5.79
N SER A 156 -18.47 5.89 -4.82
CA SER A 156 -18.72 5.39 -3.47
C SER A 156 -19.90 6.11 -2.81
N SER A 157 -20.80 5.37 -2.16
CA SER A 157 -21.92 5.93 -1.41
C SER A 157 -21.50 6.64 -0.12
N ASP A 158 -20.24 6.45 0.30
CA ASP A 158 -19.65 7.11 1.46
C ASP A 158 -19.05 8.48 1.11
N LEU A 159 -19.08 8.87 -0.18
CA LEU A 159 -18.63 10.18 -0.61
C LEU A 159 -19.62 11.26 -0.14
N GLY A 160 -19.06 12.30 0.45
CA GLY A 160 -19.83 13.51 0.75
C GLY A 160 -20.26 14.22 -0.54
N PRO A 161 -21.33 15.05 -0.50
CA PRO A 161 -21.79 15.80 -1.66
C PRO A 161 -20.69 16.66 -2.32
N ASP A 162 -19.76 17.21 -1.52
CA ASP A 162 -18.65 18.05 -2.00
C ASP A 162 -17.72 17.33 -2.99
N ASP A 163 -17.55 16.01 -2.86
CA ASP A 163 -16.64 15.22 -3.69
C ASP A 163 -17.34 14.55 -4.88
N LEU A 164 -18.67 14.57 -4.91
CA LEU A 164 -19.49 13.81 -5.86
C LEU A 164 -19.21 14.17 -7.32
N LEU A 165 -19.23 15.46 -7.66
CA LEU A 165 -19.05 15.91 -9.04
C LEU A 165 -17.63 15.68 -9.55
N ALA A 166 -16.61 15.81 -8.70
CA ALA A 166 -15.24 15.50 -9.07
C ALA A 166 -15.06 13.99 -9.32
N ALA A 167 -15.63 13.14 -8.47
CA ALA A 167 -15.62 11.70 -8.68
C ALA A 167 -16.36 11.29 -9.97
N LEU A 168 -17.53 11.89 -10.22
CA LEU A 168 -18.30 11.68 -11.44
C LEU A 168 -17.52 12.10 -12.69
N ALA A 169 -16.95 13.31 -12.69
CA ALA A 169 -16.16 13.83 -13.81
C ALA A 169 -15.01 12.90 -14.16
N ARG A 170 -14.36 12.33 -13.14
CA ARG A 170 -13.29 11.35 -13.31
C ARG A 170 -13.80 10.12 -14.05
N ASN A 171 -14.90 9.52 -13.58
CA ASN A 171 -15.48 8.33 -14.20
C ASN A 171 -15.94 8.60 -15.65
N VAL A 172 -16.47 9.79 -15.94
CA VAL A 172 -16.82 10.18 -17.31
C VAL A 172 -15.57 10.25 -18.21
N VAL A 173 -14.50 10.87 -17.73
CA VAL A 173 -13.24 11.01 -18.50
C VAL A 173 -12.55 9.67 -18.72
N THR A 174 -12.54 8.78 -17.72
CA THR A 174 -11.81 7.51 -17.80
C THR A 174 -12.62 6.38 -18.41
N ASN A 175 -13.92 6.30 -18.09
CA ASN A 175 -14.78 5.16 -18.42
C ASN A 175 -16.00 5.55 -19.25
N GLY A 176 -16.29 6.84 -19.44
CA GLY A 176 -17.51 7.30 -20.12
C GLY A 176 -17.43 7.26 -21.65
N TYR A 177 -16.23 7.40 -22.20
CA TYR A 177 -16.00 7.48 -23.64
C TYR A 177 -14.84 6.57 -24.07
N GLN A 178 -14.96 6.02 -25.28
CA GLN A 178 -13.90 5.26 -25.95
C GLN A 178 -13.67 5.79 -27.37
N ALA A 179 -12.47 5.58 -27.92
CA ALA A 179 -12.22 5.91 -29.31
C ALA A 179 -13.07 5.02 -30.23
N SER A 180 -13.69 5.62 -31.25
CA SER A 180 -14.41 4.89 -32.29
C SER A 180 -13.45 3.98 -33.06
N HIS A 181 -13.99 2.99 -33.78
CA HIS A 181 -13.16 2.07 -34.58
C HIS A 181 -12.26 2.76 -35.62
N SER A 182 -12.59 4.00 -36.04
CA SER A 182 -11.75 4.79 -36.95
C SER A 182 -10.77 5.73 -36.23
N ASN A 183 -10.80 5.81 -34.89
CA ASN A 183 -10.06 6.78 -34.06
C ASN A 183 -10.36 8.27 -34.34
N ASP A 184 -11.37 8.59 -35.13
CA ASP A 184 -11.71 9.98 -35.50
C ASP A 184 -12.75 10.62 -34.57
N ALA A 185 -13.43 9.83 -33.73
CA ALA A 185 -14.46 10.30 -32.81
C ALA A 185 -14.43 9.53 -31.47
N LEU A 186 -15.06 10.12 -30.45
CA LEU A 186 -15.33 9.44 -29.18
C LEU A 186 -16.78 8.94 -29.17
N GLU A 187 -16.97 7.69 -28.76
CA GLU A 187 -18.28 7.06 -28.58
C GLU A 187 -18.56 6.81 -27.09
N GLN A 188 -19.83 6.94 -26.69
CA GLN A 188 -20.25 6.63 -25.33
C GLN A 188 -20.10 5.13 -25.04
N THR A 189 -19.50 4.81 -23.90
CA THR A 189 -19.42 3.43 -23.40
C THR A 189 -20.77 2.97 -22.85
N GLU A 190 -20.91 1.67 -22.60
CA GLU A 190 -22.12 1.13 -21.94
C GLU A 190 -22.30 1.70 -20.53
N TYR A 191 -21.22 2.01 -19.81
CA TYR A 191 -21.28 2.70 -18.52
C TYR A 191 -22.04 4.03 -18.63
N LEU A 192 -21.65 4.91 -19.55
CA LEU A 192 -22.27 6.23 -19.66
C LEU A 192 -23.72 6.15 -20.15
N LYS A 193 -24.00 5.22 -21.08
CA LYS A 193 -25.38 4.94 -21.53
C LYS A 193 -26.27 4.49 -20.37
N LEU A 194 -25.75 3.68 -19.45
CA LEU A 194 -26.50 3.25 -18.25
C LEU A 194 -26.79 4.42 -17.32
N VAL A 195 -25.84 5.33 -17.08
CA VAL A 195 -26.06 6.53 -16.27
C VAL A 195 -27.15 7.42 -16.89
N HIS A 196 -27.11 7.67 -18.19
CA HIS A 196 -28.16 8.44 -18.88
C HIS A 196 -29.55 7.78 -18.78
N ARG A 197 -29.61 6.44 -18.96
CA ARG A 197 -30.87 5.69 -18.82
C ARG A 197 -31.40 5.74 -17.38
N TYR A 198 -30.53 5.66 -16.38
CA TYR A 198 -30.90 5.86 -14.97
C TYR A 198 -31.50 7.25 -14.75
N LEU A 199 -30.84 8.32 -15.19
CA LEU A 199 -31.35 9.69 -15.02
C LEU A 199 -32.73 9.87 -15.66
N SER A 200 -32.96 9.26 -16.83
CA SER A 200 -34.27 9.25 -17.48
C SER A 200 -35.34 8.58 -16.61
N GLN A 201 -35.08 7.37 -16.11
CA GLN A 201 -35.99 6.66 -15.21
C GLN A 201 -36.19 7.41 -13.89
N ALA A 202 -35.14 8.01 -13.35
CA ALA A 202 -35.18 8.77 -12.11
C ALA A 202 -36.05 10.02 -12.23
N ARG A 203 -36.05 10.71 -13.39
CA ARG A 203 -36.97 11.83 -13.65
C ARG A 203 -38.43 11.39 -13.72
N GLU A 204 -38.72 10.19 -14.23
CA GLU A 204 -40.08 9.64 -14.19
C GLU A 204 -40.52 9.32 -12.75
N LEU A 205 -39.63 8.76 -11.93
CA LEU A 205 -39.89 8.50 -10.51
C LEU A 205 -40.04 9.79 -9.70
N ASP A 206 -39.23 10.82 -10.00
CA ASP A 206 -39.33 12.14 -9.38
C ASP A 206 -40.68 12.81 -9.65
N LYS A 207 -41.20 12.68 -10.89
CA LYS A 207 -42.56 13.13 -11.23
C LYS A 207 -43.64 12.37 -10.46
N LEU A 208 -43.47 11.06 -10.28
CA LEU A 208 -44.38 10.23 -9.49
C LEU A 208 -44.36 10.61 -8.00
N ALA A 209 -43.19 10.99 -7.47
CA ALA A 209 -43.00 11.42 -6.08
C ALA A 209 -43.64 12.79 -5.74
N GLY A 210 -44.05 13.55 -6.76
CA GLY A 210 -44.71 14.84 -6.62
C GLY A 210 -43.87 15.90 -5.89
N GLU A 211 -44.54 16.94 -5.38
CA GLU A 211 -43.86 18.07 -4.71
C GLU A 211 -43.16 17.66 -3.41
N LYS A 212 -43.69 16.65 -2.71
CA LYS A 212 -43.10 16.14 -1.46
C LYS A 212 -41.82 15.34 -1.70
N LYS A 213 -41.53 14.95 -2.94
CA LYS A 213 -40.40 14.07 -3.29
C LYS A 213 -40.40 12.75 -2.52
N VAL A 214 -41.60 12.23 -2.22
CA VAL A 214 -41.80 10.92 -1.59
C VAL A 214 -42.74 10.11 -2.47
N ILE A 215 -42.33 8.90 -2.85
CA ILE A 215 -43.20 7.95 -3.55
C ILE A 215 -44.11 7.31 -2.50
N GLU A 216 -45.41 7.58 -2.60
CA GLU A 216 -46.43 7.04 -1.71
C GLU A 216 -47.40 6.15 -2.50
N ILE A 217 -47.43 4.86 -2.18
CA ILE A 217 -48.42 3.92 -2.72
C ILE A 217 -49.36 3.57 -1.57
N SER A 218 -50.61 4.04 -1.64
CA SER A 218 -51.58 3.91 -0.55
C SER A 218 -52.12 2.49 -0.41
N ASN A 219 -52.37 1.81 -1.53
CA ASN A 219 -52.82 0.42 -1.61
C ASN A 219 -52.46 -0.18 -2.98
N CYS A 220 -52.63 -1.50 -3.11
CA CYS A 220 -52.22 -2.25 -4.29
C CYS A 220 -52.99 -1.89 -5.57
N GLU A 221 -54.26 -1.49 -5.46
CA GLU A 221 -55.12 -1.16 -6.61
C GLU A 221 -55.02 0.31 -7.06
N SER A 222 -54.18 1.10 -6.40
CA SER A 222 -53.98 2.50 -6.71
C SER A 222 -53.38 2.70 -8.11
N LYS A 223 -53.72 3.83 -8.75
CA LYS A 223 -53.16 4.20 -10.06
C LYS A 223 -51.64 4.35 -9.97
N GLU A 224 -51.18 4.91 -8.86
CA GLU A 224 -49.78 5.14 -8.54
C GLU A 224 -49.00 3.82 -8.47
N ALA A 225 -49.61 2.72 -8.00
CA ALA A 225 -48.98 1.41 -8.01
C ALA A 225 -48.72 0.92 -9.44
N GLY A 226 -49.71 1.07 -10.33
CA GLY A 226 -49.56 0.72 -11.75
C GLY A 226 -48.50 1.58 -12.46
N ASP A 227 -48.51 2.89 -12.21
CA ASP A 227 -47.53 3.81 -12.78
C ASP A 227 -46.11 3.54 -12.27
N LEU A 228 -45.94 3.27 -10.97
CA LEU A 228 -44.67 2.89 -10.38
C LEU A 228 -44.12 1.63 -11.07
N LEU A 229 -44.90 0.55 -11.09
CA LEU A 229 -44.50 -0.74 -11.67
C LEU A 229 -44.07 -0.59 -13.14
N ARG A 230 -44.82 0.19 -13.93
CA ARG A 230 -44.46 0.51 -15.32
C ARG A 230 -43.11 1.23 -15.41
N ILE A 231 -42.88 2.25 -14.57
CA ILE A 231 -41.63 3.02 -14.57
C ILE A 231 -40.44 2.13 -14.19
N ILE A 232 -40.62 1.24 -13.20
CA ILE A 232 -39.58 0.34 -12.71
C ILE A 232 -39.40 -0.94 -13.55
N GLY A 233 -40.25 -1.18 -14.56
CA GLY A 233 -40.11 -2.27 -15.53
C GLY A 233 -40.79 -3.59 -15.15
N TYR A 234 -41.70 -3.55 -14.18
CA TYR A 234 -42.43 -4.70 -13.66
C TYR A 234 -43.93 -4.59 -13.94
N ARG A 235 -44.64 -5.70 -13.79
CA ARG A 235 -46.10 -5.74 -13.64
C ARG A 235 -46.46 -6.71 -12.52
N MET A 236 -47.69 -6.62 -12.02
CA MET A 236 -48.23 -7.66 -11.16
C MET A 236 -48.70 -8.84 -12.01
N ARG A 237 -48.34 -10.05 -11.58
CA ARG A 237 -48.93 -11.31 -12.01
C ARG A 237 -49.75 -11.84 -10.82
N GLY A 238 -51.04 -12.05 -11.03
CA GLY A 238 -52.02 -12.31 -9.96
C GLY A 238 -52.86 -11.06 -9.62
N GLY A 239 -53.90 -11.23 -8.81
CA GLY A 239 -54.70 -10.12 -8.27
C GLY A 239 -54.01 -9.47 -7.07
N CYS A 240 -54.45 -8.27 -6.69
CA CYS A 240 -53.93 -7.59 -5.50
C CYS A 240 -54.12 -8.41 -4.22
N GLY A 241 -53.09 -8.45 -3.35
CA GLY A 241 -53.08 -9.27 -2.12
C GLY A 241 -52.05 -10.41 -2.15
N SER A 242 -52.30 -11.49 -1.41
CA SER A 242 -51.32 -12.56 -1.16
C SER A 242 -50.76 -13.25 -2.41
N GLU A 243 -51.48 -13.17 -3.54
CA GLU A 243 -51.13 -13.78 -4.82
C GLU A 243 -50.23 -12.89 -5.70
N VAL A 244 -49.87 -11.67 -5.26
CA VAL A 244 -49.04 -10.75 -6.05
C VAL A 244 -47.63 -11.31 -6.22
N VAL A 245 -47.20 -11.42 -7.48
CA VAL A 245 -45.80 -11.63 -7.87
C VAL A 245 -45.40 -10.54 -8.86
N LEU A 246 -44.21 -9.95 -8.68
CA LEU A 246 -43.70 -8.97 -9.63
C LEU A 246 -43.00 -9.68 -10.80
N GLU A 247 -43.54 -9.51 -11.99
CA GLU A 247 -42.99 -10.07 -13.24
C GLU A 247 -42.29 -8.98 -14.05
N THR A 248 -41.05 -9.25 -14.47
CA THR A 248 -40.28 -8.34 -15.33
C THR A 248 -40.91 -8.28 -16.72
N VAL A 249 -41.30 -7.09 -17.17
CA VAL A 249 -41.85 -6.84 -18.53
C VAL A 249 -40.99 -5.91 -19.36
N ASN A 250 -40.10 -5.15 -18.74
CA ASN A 250 -39.07 -4.37 -19.42
C ASN A 250 -37.73 -4.64 -18.73
N ALA A 251 -36.94 -5.54 -19.32
CA ALA A 251 -35.66 -5.98 -18.76
C ALA A 251 -34.68 -4.81 -18.53
N SER A 252 -34.63 -3.83 -19.45
CA SER A 252 -33.76 -2.67 -19.32
C SER A 252 -34.14 -1.78 -18.12
N ARG A 253 -35.43 -1.53 -17.90
CA ARG A 253 -35.91 -0.76 -16.73
C ARG A 253 -35.76 -1.55 -15.44
N ALA A 254 -36.06 -2.84 -15.45
CA ALA A 254 -35.92 -3.72 -14.28
C ALA A 254 -34.45 -3.87 -13.83
N PHE A 255 -33.53 -3.91 -14.80
CA PHE A 255 -32.09 -3.86 -14.53
C PHE A 255 -31.70 -2.59 -13.78
N LEU A 256 -32.10 -1.41 -14.27
CA LEU A 256 -31.83 -0.13 -13.61
C LEU A 256 -32.47 -0.03 -12.21
N THR A 257 -33.69 -0.53 -12.04
CA THR A 257 -34.37 -0.59 -10.74
C THR A 257 -33.57 -1.41 -9.73
N THR A 258 -33.16 -2.61 -10.13
CA THR A 258 -32.41 -3.53 -9.26
C THR A 258 -31.03 -2.96 -8.94
N ASP A 259 -30.34 -2.43 -9.95
CA ASP A 259 -28.96 -1.97 -9.79
C ASP A 259 -28.86 -0.59 -9.14
N SER A 260 -29.85 0.28 -9.27
CA SER A 260 -29.93 1.53 -8.49
C SER A 260 -30.29 1.31 -7.01
N GLY A 261 -30.58 0.06 -6.62
CA GLY A 261 -30.92 -0.29 -5.24
C GLY A 261 -32.32 0.15 -4.82
N PHE A 262 -33.26 0.31 -5.77
CA PHE A 262 -34.66 0.56 -5.44
C PHE A 262 -35.21 -0.60 -4.56
N PRO A 263 -35.98 -0.33 -3.50
CA PRO A 263 -36.38 -1.34 -2.51
C PRO A 263 -37.52 -2.24 -3.00
N LEU A 264 -37.27 -3.01 -4.06
CA LEU A 264 -38.24 -3.84 -4.77
C LEU A 264 -38.90 -4.89 -3.84
N ALA A 265 -38.12 -5.52 -2.96
CA ALA A 265 -38.63 -6.50 -2.00
C ALA A 265 -39.62 -5.87 -1.01
N ASN A 266 -39.37 -4.63 -0.56
CA ASN A 266 -40.27 -3.92 0.33
C ASN A 266 -41.55 -3.52 -0.40
N LEU A 267 -41.45 -3.10 -1.67
CA LEU A 267 -42.60 -2.81 -2.52
C LEU A 267 -43.47 -4.06 -2.73
N GLU A 268 -42.86 -5.19 -3.12
CA GLU A 268 -43.59 -6.46 -3.32
C GLU A 268 -44.30 -6.90 -2.03
N GLN A 269 -43.63 -6.80 -0.88
CA GLN A 269 -44.22 -7.12 0.42
C GLN A 269 -45.39 -6.19 0.77
N ALA A 270 -45.27 -4.90 0.48
CA ALA A 270 -46.34 -3.93 0.71
C ALA A 270 -47.56 -4.22 -0.18
N LEU A 271 -47.35 -4.52 -1.46
CA LEU A 271 -48.41 -4.92 -2.39
C LEU A 271 -49.08 -6.23 -1.97
N ARG A 272 -48.31 -7.24 -1.53
CA ARG A 272 -48.83 -8.52 -1.03
C ARG A 272 -49.70 -8.39 0.22
N THR A 273 -49.30 -7.50 1.12
CA THR A 273 -50.00 -7.27 2.39
C THR A 273 -51.02 -6.14 2.31
N ASN A 274 -51.19 -5.55 1.12
CA ASN A 274 -52.01 -4.36 0.86
C ASN A 274 -51.78 -3.23 1.89
N ARG A 275 -50.51 -3.00 2.26
CA ARG A 275 -50.09 -1.93 3.17
C ARG A 275 -49.48 -0.77 2.37
N PRO A 276 -49.51 0.45 2.91
CA PRO A 276 -48.85 1.57 2.27
C PRO A 276 -47.35 1.33 2.10
N PHE A 277 -46.82 1.74 0.94
CA PHE A 277 -45.39 1.79 0.68
C PHE A 277 -44.98 3.26 0.56
N THR A 278 -43.95 3.65 1.32
CA THR A 278 -43.39 5.00 1.30
C THR A 278 -41.90 4.91 1.03
N TYR A 279 -41.41 5.69 0.08
CA TYR A 279 -39.99 5.76 -0.25
C TYR A 279 -39.55 7.19 -0.48
N ASP A 280 -38.56 7.63 0.29
CA ASP A 280 -37.92 8.93 0.12
C ASP A 280 -37.19 8.97 -1.24
N TYR A 281 -37.60 9.91 -2.09
CA TYR A 281 -37.09 10.09 -3.43
C TYR A 281 -36.52 11.49 -3.66
N HIS A 282 -36.07 12.18 -2.60
CA HIS A 282 -35.47 13.51 -2.74
C HIS A 282 -34.29 13.48 -3.73
N PRO A 283 -34.18 14.48 -4.63
CA PRO A 283 -33.07 14.57 -5.54
C PRO A 283 -31.77 14.81 -4.76
N THR A 284 -30.68 14.32 -5.34
CA THR A 284 -29.35 14.51 -4.76
C THR A 284 -28.93 15.95 -4.95
N ARG A 285 -28.67 16.65 -3.84
CA ARG A 285 -28.14 18.01 -3.87
C ARG A 285 -26.62 17.96 -3.84
N ALA A 286 -25.98 18.49 -4.88
CA ALA A 286 -24.53 18.51 -5.01
C ALA A 286 -24.03 19.95 -5.23
N PRO A 287 -22.99 20.39 -4.50
CA PRO A 287 -22.34 21.66 -4.76
C PRO A 287 -21.56 21.61 -6.08
N VAL A 288 -21.67 22.67 -6.88
CA VAL A 288 -20.89 22.87 -8.10
C VAL A 288 -19.98 24.08 -7.94
N MET A 289 -18.68 23.89 -8.20
CA MET A 289 -17.68 24.95 -8.15
C MET A 289 -18.10 26.14 -9.03
N TYR A 290 -18.07 27.37 -8.50
CA TYR A 290 -18.43 28.59 -9.23
C TYR A 290 -19.88 28.70 -9.75
N GLY A 291 -20.76 27.77 -9.37
CA GLY A 291 -22.16 27.75 -9.82
C GLY A 291 -22.35 27.13 -11.22
N ALA A 292 -23.55 26.61 -11.49
CA ALA A 292 -23.84 25.90 -12.74
C ALA A 292 -23.66 26.78 -13.99
N ASP A 293 -24.04 28.05 -13.91
CA ASP A 293 -23.95 29.02 -15.01
C ASP A 293 -22.53 29.26 -15.53
N TYR A 294 -21.51 29.06 -14.68
CA TYR A 294 -20.12 29.19 -15.11
C TYR A 294 -19.71 28.11 -16.13
N TRP A 295 -20.30 26.91 -16.02
CA TRP A 295 -19.95 25.75 -16.83
C TRP A 295 -20.81 25.61 -18.09
N LEU A 296 -22.00 26.21 -18.10
CA LEU A 296 -22.94 26.14 -19.22
C LEU A 296 -22.68 27.27 -20.23
N THR A 297 -22.67 26.93 -21.52
CA THR A 297 -22.54 27.93 -22.58
C THR A 297 -23.90 28.54 -22.93
N GLY A 298 -23.91 29.66 -23.69
CA GLY A 298 -25.15 30.35 -24.06
C GLY A 298 -26.21 29.50 -24.79
N LYS A 299 -25.80 28.41 -25.46
CA LYS A 299 -26.72 27.45 -26.12
C LYS A 299 -27.38 26.46 -25.15
N GLU A 300 -26.78 26.28 -23.97
CA GLU A 300 -27.17 25.27 -22.96
C GLU A 300 -27.89 25.92 -21.77
N LYS A 301 -28.01 27.26 -21.75
CA LYS A 301 -28.74 28.00 -20.72
C LYS A 301 -30.21 27.59 -20.74
N GLY A 302 -30.64 26.87 -19.70
CA GLY A 302 -31.99 26.30 -19.55
C GLY A 302 -32.04 24.77 -19.59
N ALA A 303 -30.95 24.09 -19.95
CA ALA A 303 -30.82 22.63 -19.83
C ALA A 303 -30.32 22.23 -18.42
N GLU A 304 -30.62 21.00 -17.98
CA GLU A 304 -30.12 20.49 -16.71
C GLU A 304 -28.59 20.35 -16.76
N PHE A 305 -27.90 20.87 -15.75
CA PHE A 305 -26.43 20.86 -15.68
C PHE A 305 -25.85 19.45 -15.83
N ILE A 306 -26.46 18.46 -15.16
CA ILE A 306 -25.95 17.09 -15.11
C ILE A 306 -25.89 16.45 -16.51
N ASP A 307 -26.85 16.72 -17.39
CA ASP A 307 -26.87 16.15 -18.74
C ASP A 307 -25.72 16.70 -19.59
N ASN A 308 -25.49 18.01 -19.53
CA ASN A 308 -24.37 18.66 -20.23
C ASN A 308 -23.02 18.20 -19.67
N PHE A 309 -22.93 18.09 -18.35
CA PHE A 309 -21.72 17.61 -17.68
C PHE A 309 -21.33 16.21 -18.14
N LEU A 310 -22.29 15.27 -18.17
CA LEU A 310 -22.07 13.90 -18.63
C LEU A 310 -21.77 13.80 -20.14
N SER A 311 -22.29 14.73 -20.94
CA SER A 311 -22.19 14.69 -22.40
C SER A 311 -20.90 15.31 -22.96
N ASP A 312 -20.13 16.05 -22.15
CA ASP A 312 -18.89 16.70 -22.56
C ASP A 312 -17.69 16.25 -21.71
N PRO A 313 -16.89 15.28 -22.19
CA PRO A 313 -15.71 14.81 -21.46
C PRO A 313 -14.63 15.90 -21.30
N SER A 314 -14.59 16.90 -22.19
CA SER A 314 -13.65 18.02 -22.05
C SER A 314 -14.07 18.99 -20.95
N LEU A 315 -15.38 19.16 -20.73
CA LEU A 315 -15.93 19.90 -19.60
C LEU A 315 -15.62 19.19 -18.27
N CYS A 316 -15.89 17.88 -18.20
CA CYS A 316 -15.53 17.04 -17.05
C CYS A 316 -14.03 17.15 -16.75
N ARG A 317 -13.17 17.10 -17.77
CA ARG A 317 -11.71 17.20 -17.58
C ARG A 317 -11.27 18.57 -17.07
N LEU A 318 -11.91 19.66 -17.51
CA LEU A 318 -11.67 20.98 -16.95
C LEU A 318 -12.11 21.06 -15.48
N TYR A 319 -13.27 20.49 -15.15
CA TYR A 319 -13.77 20.42 -13.78
C TYR A 319 -12.77 19.71 -12.86
N LEU A 320 -12.22 18.56 -13.29
CA LEU A 320 -11.15 17.86 -12.57
C LEU A 320 -9.88 18.69 -12.40
N GLY A 321 -9.44 19.37 -13.47
CA GLY A 321 -8.26 20.21 -13.41
C GLY A 321 -8.39 21.35 -12.40
N LEU A 322 -9.56 21.98 -12.33
CA LEU A 322 -9.83 23.06 -11.38
C LEU A 322 -10.09 22.54 -9.95
N SER A 323 -10.69 21.35 -9.77
CA SER A 323 -10.95 20.80 -8.43
C SER A 323 -9.68 20.33 -7.72
N LYS A 324 -8.60 20.04 -8.46
CA LYS A 324 -7.29 19.65 -7.91
C LYS A 324 -6.45 20.83 -7.41
N LEU A 325 -6.83 22.06 -7.75
CA LEU A 325 -6.15 23.27 -7.30
C LEU A 325 -6.65 23.70 -5.92
N ASP A 326 -5.81 24.39 -5.15
CA ASP A 326 -6.34 25.14 -4.01
C ASP A 326 -7.26 26.27 -4.48
N ARG A 327 -8.27 26.60 -3.65
CA ARG A 327 -9.34 27.56 -4.02
C ARG A 327 -8.79 28.92 -4.44
N ASP A 328 -7.74 29.41 -3.80
CA ASP A 328 -7.15 30.72 -4.10
C ASP A 328 -6.48 30.68 -5.49
N THR A 329 -5.66 29.66 -5.74
CA THR A 329 -5.01 29.45 -7.04
C THR A 329 -6.03 29.28 -8.16
N ALA A 330 -7.09 28.50 -7.93
CA ALA A 330 -8.14 28.28 -8.92
C ALA A 330 -8.93 29.57 -9.22
N ALA A 331 -9.22 30.37 -8.20
CA ALA A 331 -9.89 31.66 -8.35
C ALA A 331 -9.04 32.67 -9.14
N GLU A 332 -7.74 32.75 -8.87
CA GLU A 332 -6.83 33.64 -9.61
C GLU A 332 -6.70 33.24 -11.08
N LEU A 333 -6.58 31.95 -11.39
CA LEU A 333 -6.58 31.47 -12.78
C LEU A 333 -7.90 31.81 -13.49
N ARG A 334 -9.04 31.59 -12.82
CA ARG A 334 -10.37 31.90 -13.36
C ARG A 334 -10.56 33.39 -13.63
N LYS A 335 -10.09 34.27 -12.75
CA LYS A 335 -10.18 35.73 -12.94
C LYS A 335 -9.32 36.18 -14.11
N ALA A 336 -8.14 35.60 -14.27
CA ALA A 336 -7.18 35.99 -15.28
C ALA A 336 -7.46 35.42 -16.68
N MET A 337 -8.15 34.27 -16.77
CA MET A 337 -8.35 33.55 -18.03
C MET A 337 -9.84 33.20 -18.27
N PRO A 338 -10.37 33.44 -19.48
CA PRO A 338 -11.72 32.96 -19.85
C PRO A 338 -11.82 31.43 -19.79
N ALA A 339 -12.97 30.89 -19.38
CA ALA A 339 -13.18 29.43 -19.27
C ALA A 339 -12.83 28.63 -20.54
N PRO A 340 -13.17 29.07 -21.78
CA PRO A 340 -12.76 28.37 -23.00
C PRO A 340 -11.23 28.30 -23.17
N ARG A 341 -10.50 29.31 -22.66
CA ARG A 341 -9.04 29.34 -22.71
C ARG A 341 -8.42 28.32 -21.76
N ILE A 342 -8.96 28.18 -20.54
CA ILE A 342 -8.52 27.15 -19.60
C ILE A 342 -8.89 25.76 -20.15
N LYS A 343 -10.09 25.60 -20.73
CA LYS A 343 -10.56 24.35 -21.35
C LYS A 343 -9.58 23.81 -22.41
N ALA A 344 -8.98 24.68 -23.21
CA ALA A 344 -7.99 24.29 -24.23
C ALA A 344 -6.78 23.52 -23.65
N PHE A 345 -6.42 23.77 -22.39
CA PHE A 345 -5.32 23.12 -21.69
C PHE A 345 -5.77 22.23 -20.52
N ALA A 346 -7.08 21.89 -20.45
CA ALA A 346 -7.66 21.13 -19.35
C ALA A 346 -6.97 19.79 -19.12
N HIS A 347 -6.56 19.10 -20.19
CA HIS A 347 -5.86 17.84 -20.12
C HIS A 347 -4.48 17.94 -19.42
N VAL A 348 -3.73 19.01 -19.69
CA VAL A 348 -2.45 19.30 -19.03
C VAL A 348 -2.69 19.72 -17.58
N LEU A 349 -3.68 20.56 -17.33
CA LEU A 349 -4.03 21.04 -15.97
C LEU A 349 -4.49 19.90 -15.06
N ASP A 350 -5.36 19.02 -15.55
CA ASP A 350 -5.86 17.83 -14.84
C ASP A 350 -4.73 16.90 -14.37
N PHE A 351 -3.71 16.71 -15.22
CA PHE A 351 -2.55 15.90 -14.84
C PHE A 351 -1.57 16.71 -13.97
N PHE A 352 -1.04 17.82 -14.45
CA PHE A 352 0.15 18.44 -13.85
C PHE A 352 -0.15 19.67 -12.99
N GLY A 353 -1.40 20.11 -12.90
CA GLY A 353 -1.80 21.33 -12.21
C GLY A 353 -1.90 21.21 -10.69
N GLY A 354 -2.05 20.01 -10.13
CA GLY A 354 -2.32 19.82 -8.69
C GLY A 354 -1.23 20.31 -7.73
N MET A 355 -0.06 20.72 -8.24
CA MET A 355 1.04 21.32 -7.47
C MET A 355 1.18 22.84 -7.70
N PHE A 356 0.27 23.47 -8.46
CA PHE A 356 0.32 24.91 -8.71
C PHE A 356 -0.13 25.68 -7.47
N GLU A 357 0.59 26.76 -7.17
CA GLU A 357 0.27 27.67 -6.08
C GLU A 357 0.46 29.10 -6.53
N ILE A 358 -0.59 29.92 -6.37
CA ILE A 358 -0.51 31.37 -6.49
C ILE A 358 -0.69 31.99 -5.10
N ARG A 359 0.27 32.81 -4.68
CA ARG A 359 0.27 33.53 -3.40
C ARG A 359 0.60 34.99 -3.66
N ASP A 360 -0.26 35.89 -3.21
CA ASP A 360 -0.13 37.34 -3.44
C ASP A 360 0.10 37.69 -4.92
N GLY A 361 -0.61 36.99 -5.81
CA GLY A 361 -0.50 37.13 -7.27
C GLY A 361 0.76 36.50 -7.89
N LYS A 362 1.66 35.89 -7.11
CA LYS A 362 2.90 35.24 -7.57
C LYS A 362 2.78 33.73 -7.60
N ALA A 363 3.33 33.09 -8.63
CA ALA A 363 3.50 31.64 -8.69
C ALA A 363 4.65 31.19 -7.78
N ILE A 364 4.39 30.19 -6.94
CA ILE A 364 5.45 29.50 -6.20
C ILE A 364 6.12 28.49 -7.13
N VAL A 365 7.44 28.55 -7.28
CA VAL A 365 8.19 27.70 -8.22
C VAL A 365 9.22 26.80 -7.51
N PRO A 366 9.49 25.59 -8.03
CA PRO A 366 10.55 24.73 -7.50
C PRO A 366 11.92 25.42 -7.54
N GLY A 367 12.66 25.34 -6.43
CA GLY A 367 13.93 26.05 -6.24
C GLY A 367 13.78 27.49 -5.70
N GLY A 368 12.54 27.98 -5.55
CA GLY A 368 12.25 29.30 -4.99
C GLY A 368 12.84 30.44 -5.81
N GLU A 369 13.15 31.55 -5.14
CA GLU A 369 13.66 32.78 -5.77
C GLU A 369 14.96 32.54 -6.57
N LYS A 370 15.84 31.64 -6.12
CA LYS A 370 17.09 31.29 -6.81
C LYS A 370 16.86 30.83 -8.26
N THR A 371 15.73 30.17 -8.51
CA THR A 371 15.42 29.53 -9.80
C THR A 371 14.34 30.27 -10.58
N ALA A 372 13.72 31.31 -9.98
CA ALA A 372 12.60 32.04 -10.57
C ALA A 372 12.90 32.61 -11.97
N ALA A 373 14.10 33.15 -12.18
CA ALA A 373 14.50 33.69 -13.49
C ALA A 373 14.62 32.59 -14.57
N ALA A 374 15.11 31.40 -14.21
CA ALA A 374 15.19 30.28 -15.14
C ALA A 374 13.79 29.79 -15.53
N TRP A 375 12.86 29.71 -14.57
CA TRP A 375 11.47 29.40 -14.84
C TRP A 375 10.80 30.44 -15.74
N ALA A 376 11.08 31.72 -15.51
CA ALA A 376 10.55 32.81 -16.32
C ALA A 376 10.94 32.67 -17.80
N GLU A 377 12.21 32.35 -18.06
CA GLU A 377 12.74 32.12 -19.40
C GLU A 377 12.13 30.89 -20.07
N LEU A 378 12.00 29.78 -19.33
CA LEU A 378 11.43 28.54 -19.87
C LEU A 378 9.94 28.68 -20.20
N ALA A 379 9.15 29.26 -19.30
CA ALA A 379 7.71 29.45 -19.48
C ALA A 379 7.40 30.60 -20.46
N GLY A 380 8.20 31.66 -20.44
CA GLY A 380 7.95 32.89 -21.22
C GLY A 380 7.10 33.94 -20.50
N ALA A 381 6.98 33.84 -19.18
CA ALA A 381 6.35 34.84 -18.30
C ALA A 381 6.99 34.75 -16.90
N PRO A 382 7.12 35.85 -16.14
CA PRO A 382 7.75 35.81 -14.82
C PRO A 382 6.84 35.20 -13.75
N PRO A 383 7.37 34.43 -12.77
CA PRO A 383 6.58 33.93 -11.64
C PRO A 383 5.89 35.03 -10.82
N SER A 384 6.37 36.28 -10.88
CA SER A 384 5.69 37.42 -10.25
C SER A 384 4.31 37.75 -10.84
N GLN A 385 3.98 37.18 -12.01
CA GLN A 385 2.66 37.25 -12.64
C GLN A 385 2.04 35.84 -12.68
N GLY A 386 1.61 35.33 -11.52
CA GLY A 386 1.34 33.91 -11.31
C GLY A 386 0.36 33.28 -12.30
N ALA A 387 -0.77 33.93 -12.58
CA ALA A 387 -1.75 33.39 -13.52
C ALA A 387 -1.23 33.34 -14.97
N ALA A 388 -0.55 34.40 -15.42
CA ALA A 388 0.07 34.44 -16.75
C ALA A 388 1.22 33.42 -16.86
N PHE A 389 1.99 33.24 -15.79
CA PHE A 389 3.04 32.21 -15.70
C PHE A 389 2.46 30.81 -15.92
N PHE A 390 1.43 30.42 -15.16
CA PHE A 390 0.84 29.10 -15.28
C PHE A 390 0.12 28.88 -16.61
N GLU A 391 -0.53 29.90 -17.19
CA GLU A 391 -1.07 29.81 -18.55
C GLU A 391 0.03 29.42 -19.54
N LYS A 392 1.14 30.17 -19.54
CA LYS A 392 2.24 29.94 -20.48
C LYS A 392 2.91 28.59 -20.24
N LEU A 393 3.09 28.19 -18.98
CA LEU A 393 3.65 26.91 -18.59
C LEU A 393 2.79 25.72 -19.06
N LEU A 394 1.46 25.82 -18.96
CA LEU A 394 0.53 24.79 -19.47
C LEU A 394 0.58 24.67 -21.00
N ALA A 395 0.66 25.81 -21.71
CA ALA A 395 0.71 25.84 -23.16
C ALA A 395 2.08 25.43 -23.74
N ARG A 396 3.14 25.46 -22.92
CA ARG A 396 4.51 25.31 -23.39
C ARG A 396 4.81 23.87 -23.80
N ASP A 397 5.28 23.73 -25.04
CA ASP A 397 5.79 22.47 -25.59
C ASP A 397 4.81 21.29 -25.35
N ASP A 398 3.52 21.51 -25.65
CA ASP A 398 2.44 20.51 -25.50
C ASP A 398 2.29 19.95 -24.06
N GLY A 399 2.71 20.70 -23.04
CA GLY A 399 2.60 20.34 -21.63
C GLY A 399 3.86 19.67 -21.03
N TRP A 400 4.94 19.52 -21.79
CA TRP A 400 6.20 18.96 -21.25
C TRP A 400 6.81 19.81 -20.12
N LEU A 401 6.66 21.15 -20.17
CA LEU A 401 7.15 22.01 -19.08
C LEU A 401 6.35 21.80 -17.79
N ALA A 402 5.03 21.68 -17.91
CA ALA A 402 4.13 21.40 -16.79
C ALA A 402 4.46 20.06 -16.13
N SER A 403 4.76 19.03 -16.93
CA SER A 403 5.15 17.73 -16.42
C SER A 403 6.44 17.77 -15.59
N LEU A 404 7.45 18.51 -16.06
CA LEU A 404 8.71 18.70 -15.33
C LEU A 404 8.49 19.52 -14.04
N PHE A 405 7.66 20.57 -14.10
CA PHE A 405 7.28 21.38 -12.94
C PHE A 405 6.62 20.52 -11.85
N ASP A 406 5.65 19.67 -12.22
CA ASP A 406 4.97 18.76 -11.29
C ASP A 406 5.96 17.79 -10.61
N ALA A 407 6.87 17.18 -11.39
CA ALA A 407 7.87 16.26 -10.85
C ALA A 407 8.77 16.94 -9.80
N MET A 408 9.33 18.11 -10.09
CA MET A 408 10.22 18.81 -9.15
C MET A 408 9.49 19.44 -7.95
N SER A 409 8.22 19.84 -8.13
CA SER A 409 7.41 20.41 -7.04
C SER A 409 7.19 19.41 -5.90
N ARG A 410 7.23 18.12 -6.19
CA ARG A 410 7.01 17.03 -5.23
C ARG A 410 8.26 16.61 -4.46
N MET A 411 9.43 17.10 -4.86
CA MET A 411 10.70 16.68 -4.29
C MET A 411 11.05 17.45 -3.02
N SER A 412 12.00 16.88 -2.27
CA SER A 412 12.69 17.48 -1.15
C SER A 412 14.16 17.02 -1.12
N GLY A 413 15.00 17.69 -0.31
CA GLY A 413 16.38 17.29 -0.08
C GLY A 413 17.37 17.56 -1.23
N PRO A 414 18.57 16.95 -1.19
CA PRO A 414 19.69 17.29 -2.07
C PRO A 414 19.41 17.14 -3.56
N ALA A 415 18.59 16.16 -3.95
CA ALA A 415 18.20 15.96 -5.36
C ALA A 415 17.39 17.14 -5.90
N LYS A 416 16.53 17.76 -5.07
CA LYS A 416 15.78 18.96 -5.45
C LYS A 416 16.73 20.13 -5.67
N ASP A 417 17.65 20.37 -4.74
CA ASP A 417 18.62 21.47 -4.84
C ASP A 417 19.53 21.30 -6.07
N TYR A 418 19.88 20.05 -6.40
CA TYR A 418 20.64 19.70 -7.58
C TYR A 418 19.86 20.02 -8.87
N LEU A 419 18.64 19.49 -9.02
CA LEU A 419 17.84 19.63 -10.24
C LEU A 419 17.26 21.02 -10.46
N THR A 420 17.07 21.80 -9.38
CA THR A 420 16.56 23.18 -9.46
C THR A 420 17.67 24.22 -9.65
N ASP A 421 18.93 23.81 -9.77
CA ASP A 421 19.98 24.72 -10.22
C ASP A 421 19.62 25.30 -11.62
N PRO A 422 19.70 26.63 -11.83
CA PRO A 422 19.28 27.27 -13.08
C PRO A 422 19.87 26.67 -14.35
N ALA A 423 21.17 26.31 -14.34
CA ALA A 423 21.83 25.77 -15.53
C ALA A 423 21.37 24.33 -15.80
N ARG A 424 21.33 23.51 -14.74
CA ARG A 424 20.89 22.10 -14.83
C ARG A 424 19.41 21.98 -15.20
N LEU A 425 18.55 22.82 -14.63
CA LEU A 425 17.12 22.89 -14.95
C LEU A 425 16.89 23.09 -16.46
N LYS A 426 17.53 24.12 -17.04
CA LYS A 426 17.42 24.41 -18.48
C LYS A 426 17.96 23.28 -19.33
N ARG A 427 19.10 22.71 -18.91
CA ARG A 427 19.76 21.60 -19.60
C ARG A 427 18.85 20.36 -19.67
N PHE A 428 18.37 19.88 -18.53
CA PHE A 428 17.51 18.69 -18.47
C PHE A 428 16.15 18.93 -19.10
N TYR A 429 15.57 20.12 -18.98
CA TYR A 429 14.36 20.46 -19.71
C TYR A 429 14.56 20.41 -21.23
N THR A 430 15.69 20.90 -21.75
CA THR A 430 16.01 20.83 -23.18
C THR A 430 16.05 19.39 -23.68
N ALA A 431 16.59 18.47 -22.87
CA ALA A 431 16.58 17.04 -23.18
C ALA A 431 15.16 16.45 -23.22
N ILE A 432 14.31 16.77 -22.23
CA ILE A 432 12.90 16.35 -22.19
C ILE A 432 12.13 16.93 -23.38
N ARG A 433 12.29 18.22 -23.67
CA ARG A 433 11.61 18.93 -24.76
C ARG A 433 11.93 18.33 -26.12
N GLY A 434 13.18 17.91 -26.34
CA GLY A 434 13.65 17.36 -27.61
C GLY A 434 13.32 18.26 -28.82
N ARG A 435 13.20 17.67 -30.02
CA ARG A 435 12.86 18.41 -31.25
C ARG A 435 11.38 18.39 -31.61
N VAL A 436 10.71 17.29 -31.29
CA VAL A 436 9.28 17.08 -31.53
C VAL A 436 8.62 17.15 -30.17
N THR A 437 7.55 17.91 -29.99
CA THR A 437 6.89 18.05 -28.67
C THR A 437 5.55 17.33 -28.61
N SER A 438 4.94 17.03 -29.76
CA SER A 438 3.69 16.29 -29.87
C SER A 438 3.91 14.82 -30.24
N PRO A 439 3.13 13.87 -29.67
CA PRO A 439 2.10 14.08 -28.65
C PRO A 439 2.70 14.48 -27.29
N GLY A 440 2.07 15.43 -26.62
CA GLY A 440 2.42 15.87 -25.27
C GLY A 440 2.10 14.85 -24.19
N PRO A 441 2.62 15.03 -22.96
CA PRO A 441 2.56 14.03 -21.90
C PRO A 441 1.18 13.86 -21.24
N ALA A 442 0.20 14.69 -21.64
CA ALA A 442 -1.18 14.65 -21.16
C ALA A 442 -2.20 14.14 -22.19
N ARG A 443 -1.74 13.74 -23.39
CA ARG A 443 -2.60 13.19 -24.44
C ARG A 443 -3.17 11.80 -24.11
N PRO A 444 -2.41 10.86 -23.49
CA PRO A 444 -2.99 9.57 -23.11
C PRO A 444 -4.01 9.70 -21.97
N VAL A 445 -4.80 8.65 -21.75
CA VAL A 445 -5.75 8.54 -20.63
C VAL A 445 -5.01 8.55 -19.27
N PHE A 446 -3.74 8.13 -19.27
CA PHE A 446 -2.86 8.17 -18.11
C PHE A 446 -1.67 9.10 -18.32
N ARG A 447 -1.05 9.55 -17.23
CA ARG A 447 0.15 10.39 -17.25
C ARG A 447 1.34 9.60 -17.83
N SER A 448 2.04 10.16 -18.81
CA SER A 448 3.21 9.52 -19.43
C SER A 448 4.55 9.98 -18.83
N ASN A 449 4.58 10.38 -17.55
CA ASN A 449 5.77 10.94 -16.89
C ASN A 449 6.34 10.07 -15.76
N ALA A 450 5.91 8.81 -15.67
CA ALA A 450 6.27 7.91 -14.58
C ALA A 450 7.79 7.76 -14.43
N ASP A 451 8.49 7.54 -15.53
CA ASP A 451 9.95 7.41 -15.56
C ASP A 451 10.67 8.68 -15.09
N MET A 452 10.19 9.87 -15.47
CA MET A 452 10.73 11.14 -14.98
C MET A 452 10.48 11.31 -13.46
N MET A 453 9.29 10.95 -12.98
CA MET A 453 8.98 10.98 -11.56
C MET A 453 9.87 10.02 -10.76
N LEU A 454 10.10 8.82 -11.26
CA LEU A 454 10.98 7.83 -10.67
C LEU A 454 12.43 8.31 -10.62
N LEU A 455 12.95 8.84 -11.74
CA LEU A 455 14.31 9.39 -11.83
C LEU A 455 14.50 10.53 -10.83
N THR A 456 13.61 11.52 -10.85
CA THR A 456 13.71 12.70 -9.99
C THR A 456 13.62 12.33 -8.51
N THR A 457 12.74 11.42 -8.15
CA THR A 457 12.55 10.97 -6.76
C THR A 457 13.72 10.16 -6.22
N ARG A 458 14.34 9.31 -7.05
CA ARG A 458 15.37 8.36 -6.62
C ARG A 458 16.79 8.80 -6.93
N LEU A 459 16.97 9.91 -7.65
CA LEU A 459 18.29 10.46 -7.95
C LEU A 459 19.09 10.64 -6.65
N ARG A 460 20.27 10.03 -6.60
CA ARG A 460 21.21 10.18 -5.50
C ARG A 460 22.20 11.29 -5.84
N VAL A 461 22.38 12.20 -4.89
CA VAL A 461 23.43 13.23 -4.90
C VAL A 461 24.39 12.88 -3.78
N ASP A 462 25.66 12.71 -4.10
CA ASP A 462 26.68 12.38 -3.13
C ASP A 462 27.06 13.60 -2.28
N ALA A 463 27.80 13.38 -1.18
CA ALA A 463 28.21 14.43 -0.26
C ALA A 463 29.01 15.58 -0.90
N ASN A 464 29.59 15.35 -2.08
CA ASN A 464 30.29 16.35 -2.89
C ASN A 464 29.35 17.23 -3.74
N GLY A 465 28.04 17.03 -3.67
CA GLY A 465 27.04 17.76 -4.45
C GLY A 465 26.90 17.34 -5.91
N ARG A 466 27.55 16.24 -6.33
CA ARG A 466 27.43 15.67 -7.68
C ARG A 466 26.46 14.50 -7.69
N ALA A 467 25.84 14.26 -8.85
CA ALA A 467 25.01 13.07 -9.02
C ALA A 467 25.86 11.78 -8.96
N HIS A 468 25.36 10.79 -8.24
CA HIS A 468 25.95 9.46 -8.19
C HIS A 468 25.75 8.77 -9.54
N ILE A 469 26.84 8.31 -10.17
CA ILE A 469 26.82 7.54 -11.41
C ILE A 469 27.35 6.12 -11.10
N PRO A 470 26.49 5.10 -11.06
CA PRO A 470 26.90 3.74 -10.70
C PRO A 470 27.98 3.22 -11.65
N GLY A 471 29.08 2.68 -11.11
CA GLY A 471 30.22 2.19 -11.88
C GLY A 471 31.05 3.29 -12.58
N GLY A 472 30.69 4.56 -12.43
CA GLY A 472 31.37 5.68 -13.09
C GLY A 472 30.98 5.89 -14.55
N LEU A 473 31.44 7.02 -15.11
CA LEU A 473 31.01 7.52 -16.41
C LEU A 473 31.30 6.56 -17.59
N GLU A 474 32.45 5.88 -17.57
CA GLU A 474 32.90 5.03 -18.67
C GLU A 474 31.99 3.83 -18.92
N VAL A 475 31.39 3.26 -17.87
CA VAL A 475 30.42 2.17 -18.01
C VAL A 475 29.21 2.62 -18.81
N TRP A 476 28.69 3.81 -18.52
CA TRP A 476 27.53 4.38 -19.22
C TRP A 476 27.83 4.76 -20.66
N LYS A 477 29.00 5.33 -20.93
CA LYS A 477 29.45 5.57 -22.30
C LYS A 477 29.47 4.27 -23.11
N ASN A 478 30.14 3.26 -22.58
CA ASN A 478 30.28 1.97 -23.25
C ASN A 478 28.93 1.26 -23.42
N LEU A 479 28.04 1.36 -22.44
CA LEU A 479 26.69 0.81 -22.52
C LEU A 479 25.90 1.44 -23.68
N PHE A 480 25.92 2.77 -23.84
CA PHE A 480 25.21 3.45 -24.93
C PHE A 480 25.85 3.26 -26.32
N VAL A 481 27.16 2.98 -26.36
CA VAL A 481 27.90 2.75 -27.61
C VAL A 481 27.80 1.29 -28.07
N ASN A 482 27.97 0.32 -27.15
CA ASN A 482 28.22 -1.10 -27.44
C ASN A 482 27.21 -2.05 -26.77
N HIS A 483 25.91 -1.75 -26.76
CA HIS A 483 24.92 -2.64 -26.14
C HIS A 483 24.63 -3.92 -26.97
N PRO A 484 24.70 -5.13 -26.38
CA PRO A 484 24.47 -6.41 -27.08
C PRO A 484 23.12 -6.57 -27.79
N HIS A 485 22.10 -5.80 -27.43
CA HIS A 485 20.76 -5.91 -27.99
C HIS A 485 20.42 -4.80 -29.01
N GLY A 486 21.44 -4.11 -29.52
CA GLY A 486 21.31 -3.01 -30.47
C GLY A 486 21.33 -1.64 -29.81
N LYS A 487 21.15 -0.59 -30.62
CA LYS A 487 21.23 0.81 -30.15
C LYS A 487 19.93 1.21 -29.44
N TYR A 488 20.03 1.77 -28.23
CA TYR A 488 18.88 2.39 -27.55
C TYR A 488 18.36 3.62 -28.31
N ASP A 489 19.27 4.46 -28.78
CA ASP A 489 18.97 5.63 -29.61
C ASP A 489 20.20 6.04 -30.42
N GLY A 490 20.03 6.19 -31.74
CA GLY A 490 21.16 6.50 -32.63
C GLY A 490 21.84 7.85 -32.37
N LYS A 491 21.14 8.84 -31.83
CA LYS A 491 21.73 10.14 -31.44
C LYS A 491 22.45 10.02 -30.12
N LEU A 492 21.85 9.37 -29.13
CA LEU A 492 22.50 9.17 -27.82
C LEU A 492 23.75 8.31 -27.94
N THR A 493 23.74 7.27 -28.80
CA THR A 493 24.93 6.48 -29.13
C THR A 493 26.06 7.37 -29.69
N LYS A 494 25.75 8.36 -30.54
CA LYS A 494 26.77 9.28 -31.07
C LYS A 494 27.26 10.27 -30.01
N SER A 495 26.37 10.80 -29.18
CA SER A 495 26.76 11.74 -28.12
C SER A 495 27.55 11.07 -27.00
N ALA A 496 27.28 9.79 -26.71
CA ALA A 496 27.93 9.04 -25.63
C ALA A 496 29.45 8.99 -25.73
N VAL A 497 30.00 9.00 -26.95
CA VAL A 497 31.46 9.08 -27.18
C VAL A 497 32.08 10.34 -26.56
N GLY A 498 31.32 11.44 -26.52
CA GLY A 498 31.76 12.75 -26.05
C GLY A 498 31.43 13.09 -24.61
N TRP A 499 30.78 12.20 -23.85
CA TRP A 499 30.41 12.48 -22.45
C TRP A 499 31.66 12.70 -21.59
N LYS A 500 31.61 13.65 -20.65
CA LYS A 500 32.73 14.04 -19.76
C LYS A 500 32.29 14.21 -18.31
N GLU A 501 31.00 14.36 -18.05
CA GLU A 501 30.47 14.62 -16.72
C GLU A 501 29.17 13.85 -16.42
N PRO A 502 28.82 13.63 -15.12
CA PRO A 502 27.58 12.96 -14.70
C PRO A 502 26.32 13.53 -15.35
N GLU A 503 26.28 14.85 -15.53
CA GLU A 503 25.19 15.58 -16.14
C GLU A 503 24.90 15.12 -17.58
N ASP A 504 25.90 14.64 -18.33
CA ASP A 504 25.69 14.11 -19.68
C ASP A 504 24.84 12.82 -19.68
N VAL A 505 25.07 11.94 -18.68
CA VAL A 505 24.29 10.71 -18.51
C VAL A 505 22.87 11.06 -18.07
N LEU A 506 22.72 11.97 -17.10
CA LEU A 506 21.41 12.40 -16.63
C LEU A 506 20.60 13.07 -17.74
N GLU A 507 21.24 13.92 -18.56
CA GLU A 507 20.61 14.54 -19.72
C GLU A 507 20.05 13.48 -20.68
N ALA A 508 20.81 12.41 -20.96
CA ALA A 508 20.33 11.30 -21.77
C ALA A 508 19.12 10.58 -21.14
N LEU A 509 19.15 10.31 -19.83
CA LEU A 509 18.05 9.66 -19.11
C LEU A 509 16.76 10.51 -19.08
N PHE A 510 16.90 11.82 -18.87
CA PHE A 510 15.79 12.77 -18.98
C PHE A 510 15.22 12.81 -20.41
N GLY A 511 16.08 12.81 -21.43
CA GLY A 511 15.68 12.74 -22.83
C GLY A 511 15.03 11.41 -23.24
N LEU A 512 15.27 10.32 -22.51
CA LEU A 512 14.59 9.04 -22.72
C LEU A 512 13.23 8.94 -22.01
N SER A 513 13.02 9.70 -20.94
CA SER A 513 11.78 9.68 -20.14
C SER A 513 10.52 10.11 -20.92
N ARG A 514 10.72 10.72 -22.10
CA ARG A 514 9.65 11.17 -23.00
C ARG A 514 9.26 10.15 -24.08
N LYS A 515 9.93 9.00 -24.15
CA LYS A 515 9.65 7.98 -25.17
C LYS A 515 8.51 7.08 -24.72
N ALA A 516 7.66 6.68 -25.67
CA ALA A 516 6.52 5.78 -25.41
C ALA A 516 6.93 4.30 -25.25
N VAL A 517 8.16 3.95 -25.60
CA VAL A 517 8.72 2.60 -25.44
C VAL A 517 9.45 2.49 -24.11
N GLU A 518 9.61 1.25 -23.63
CA GLU A 518 10.31 0.96 -22.38
C GLU A 518 11.70 1.63 -22.30
N ASN A 519 11.92 2.43 -21.25
CA ASN A 519 13.17 3.11 -20.99
C ASN A 519 14.16 2.21 -20.22
N GLU A 520 14.69 1.19 -20.92
CA GLU A 520 15.63 0.23 -20.33
C GLU A 520 16.86 0.90 -19.66
N PRO A 521 17.53 1.90 -20.26
CA PRO A 521 18.68 2.56 -19.62
C PRO A 521 18.34 3.19 -18.27
N LEU A 522 17.16 3.81 -18.13
CA LEU A 522 16.73 4.36 -16.85
C LEU A 522 16.47 3.26 -15.83
N LYS A 523 15.80 2.17 -16.21
CA LYS A 523 15.55 1.04 -15.31
C LYS A 523 16.85 0.42 -14.81
N ILE A 524 17.86 0.28 -15.69
CA ILE A 524 19.22 -0.13 -15.30
C ILE A 524 19.81 0.87 -14.31
N PHE A 525 19.75 2.18 -14.63
CA PHE A 525 20.34 3.23 -13.80
C PHE A 525 19.76 3.21 -12.40
N MET A 526 18.44 3.11 -12.28
CA MET A 526 17.74 3.04 -11.01
C MET A 526 18.09 1.78 -10.23
N ALA A 527 18.01 0.61 -10.88
CA ALA A 527 18.28 -0.66 -10.21
C ALA A 527 19.69 -0.72 -9.64
N VAL A 528 20.72 -0.33 -10.42
CA VAL A 528 22.11 -0.35 -9.95
C VAL A 528 22.39 0.79 -8.97
N SER A 529 21.77 1.97 -9.13
CA SER A 529 21.89 3.05 -8.13
C SER A 529 21.34 2.64 -6.76
N ASP A 530 20.24 1.88 -6.75
CA ASP A 530 19.68 1.34 -5.51
C ASP A 530 20.57 0.23 -4.91
N LEU A 531 21.23 -0.61 -5.73
CA LEU A 531 22.25 -1.55 -5.26
C LEU A 531 23.36 -0.84 -4.46
N ASP A 532 23.84 0.30 -4.94
CA ASP A 532 24.89 1.08 -4.26
C ASP A 532 24.39 1.84 -3.02
N ARG A 533 23.06 2.04 -2.87
CA ARG A 533 22.50 2.96 -1.87
C ARG A 533 22.83 2.55 -0.44
N ASN A 534 22.77 1.25 -0.16
CA ASN A 534 22.92 0.70 1.19
C ASN A 534 24.27 -0.02 1.40
N ARG A 535 25.21 0.11 0.45
CA ARG A 535 26.54 -0.52 0.53
C ARG A 535 27.54 0.43 1.15
N ALA A 536 28.45 -0.13 1.95
CA ALA A 536 29.59 0.64 2.48
C ALA A 536 30.54 1.12 1.37
N LYS A 537 30.66 0.32 0.31
CA LYS A 537 31.41 0.65 -0.91
C LYS A 537 30.52 0.40 -2.14
N PRO A 538 30.43 1.34 -3.10
CA PRO A 538 29.78 1.10 -4.38
C PRO A 538 30.37 -0.12 -5.12
N LEU A 539 29.57 -0.71 -6.00
CA LEU A 539 30.01 -1.80 -6.87
C LEU A 539 31.14 -1.35 -7.81
N GLU A 540 32.03 -2.29 -8.12
CA GLU A 540 33.12 -2.04 -9.06
C GLU A 540 32.57 -1.84 -10.49
N PRO A 541 33.23 -1.01 -11.33
CA PRO A 541 32.78 -0.71 -12.69
C PRO A 541 32.47 -1.95 -13.55
N ASP A 542 33.32 -2.98 -13.47
CA ASP A 542 33.14 -4.22 -14.24
C ASP A 542 31.89 -5.01 -13.81
N THR A 543 31.57 -5.01 -12.51
CA THR A 543 30.34 -5.61 -11.99
C THR A 543 29.12 -4.86 -12.51
N VAL A 544 29.18 -3.52 -12.52
CA VAL A 544 28.10 -2.68 -13.02
C VAL A 544 27.87 -2.88 -14.52
N ASP A 545 28.92 -2.93 -15.34
CA ASP A 545 28.81 -3.22 -16.78
C ASP A 545 28.17 -4.60 -17.02
N LYS A 546 28.57 -5.62 -16.25
CA LYS A 546 27.99 -6.97 -16.37
C LYS A 546 26.51 -6.99 -15.98
N LEU A 547 26.11 -6.29 -14.91
CA LEU A 547 24.71 -6.13 -14.52
C LEU A 547 23.93 -5.41 -15.63
N ALA A 548 24.42 -4.26 -16.09
CA ALA A 548 23.74 -3.49 -17.14
C ALA A 548 23.49 -4.30 -18.41
N ARG A 549 24.47 -5.09 -18.87
CA ARG A 549 24.34 -5.94 -20.08
C ARG A 549 23.38 -7.11 -19.92
N ASN A 550 23.17 -7.61 -18.70
CA ASN A 550 22.29 -8.75 -18.42
C ASN A 550 20.90 -8.32 -17.90
N PHE A 551 20.63 -7.03 -17.77
CA PHE A 551 19.40 -6.51 -17.17
C PHE A 551 18.13 -6.99 -17.87
N LYS A 552 18.09 -7.03 -19.21
CA LYS A 552 16.94 -7.53 -19.96
C LYS A 552 16.51 -8.96 -19.60
N ILE A 553 17.48 -9.80 -19.19
CA ILE A 553 17.24 -11.19 -18.83
C ILE A 553 17.04 -11.33 -17.31
N MET A 554 17.85 -10.62 -16.51
CA MET A 554 18.00 -10.88 -15.07
C MET A 554 17.66 -9.70 -14.17
N GLY A 555 17.20 -8.57 -14.71
CA GLY A 555 16.96 -7.33 -13.95
C GLY A 555 16.00 -7.52 -12.77
N SER A 556 14.98 -8.38 -12.93
CA SER A 556 14.06 -8.75 -11.84
C SER A 556 14.77 -9.43 -10.66
N GLN A 557 15.94 -10.02 -10.85
CA GLN A 557 16.68 -10.72 -9.79
C GLN A 557 17.51 -9.76 -8.92
N TYR A 558 17.74 -8.51 -9.34
CA TYR A 558 18.72 -7.63 -8.67
C TYR A 558 18.27 -7.21 -7.28
N ALA A 559 16.96 -7.23 -7.00
CA ALA A 559 16.41 -6.99 -5.67
C ALA A 559 16.96 -7.96 -4.60
N ILE A 560 17.44 -9.16 -4.99
CA ILE A 560 18.08 -10.14 -4.10
C ILE A 560 19.29 -9.53 -3.38
N PHE A 561 20.07 -8.68 -4.07
CA PHE A 561 21.28 -8.09 -3.52
C PHE A 561 21.00 -6.86 -2.63
N ASN A 562 19.85 -6.20 -2.81
CA ASN A 562 19.46 -5.05 -2.00
C ASN A 562 19.13 -5.43 -0.55
N ASP A 563 18.63 -6.64 -0.32
CA ASP A 563 18.30 -7.14 1.01
C ASP A 563 19.56 -7.55 1.80
N ALA A 564 20.72 -7.69 1.15
CA ALA A 564 22.00 -8.06 1.76
C ALA A 564 23.17 -7.25 1.14
N PRO A 565 23.33 -5.96 1.49
CA PRO A 565 24.35 -5.09 0.88
C PRO A 565 25.80 -5.52 1.13
N ALA A 566 26.04 -6.47 2.05
CA ALA A 566 27.35 -7.06 2.30
C ALA A 566 27.80 -8.07 1.23
N VAL A 567 26.93 -8.50 0.31
CA VAL A 567 27.29 -9.42 -0.79
C VAL A 567 28.32 -8.76 -1.69
N SER A 568 29.44 -9.43 -1.93
CA SER A 568 30.57 -8.92 -2.71
C SER A 568 30.31 -8.94 -4.21
N ASP A 569 31.05 -8.11 -4.95
CA ASP A 569 31.10 -8.11 -6.41
C ASP A 569 31.34 -9.51 -6.99
N LYS A 570 32.25 -10.29 -6.39
CA LYS A 570 32.55 -11.67 -6.79
C LYS A 570 31.30 -12.56 -6.75
N THR A 571 30.53 -12.49 -5.67
CA THR A 571 29.32 -13.29 -5.50
C THR A 571 28.19 -12.84 -6.43
N VAL A 572 28.05 -11.52 -6.67
CA VAL A 572 27.11 -10.99 -7.67
C VAL A 572 27.43 -11.56 -9.06
N VAL A 573 28.71 -11.50 -9.47
CA VAL A 573 29.18 -12.06 -10.74
C VAL A 573 28.94 -13.57 -10.81
N GLN A 574 29.24 -14.31 -9.73
CA GLN A 574 28.99 -15.75 -9.63
C GLN A 574 27.50 -16.09 -9.78
N PHE A 575 26.59 -15.28 -9.21
CA PHE A 575 25.15 -15.47 -9.37
C PHE A 575 24.75 -15.38 -10.84
N LEU A 576 25.18 -14.33 -11.54
CA LEU A 576 24.86 -14.13 -12.96
C LEU A 576 25.39 -15.28 -13.81
N ASP A 577 26.63 -15.73 -13.57
CA ASP A 577 27.23 -16.84 -14.32
C ASP A 577 26.51 -18.17 -14.07
N THR A 578 26.14 -18.44 -12.82
CA THR A 578 25.40 -19.65 -12.44
C THR A 578 24.01 -19.65 -13.10
N ALA A 579 23.29 -18.52 -13.04
CA ALA A 579 21.99 -18.38 -13.67
C ALA A 579 22.04 -18.55 -15.20
N LEU A 580 23.07 -17.98 -15.86
CA LEU A 580 23.30 -18.17 -17.29
C LEU A 580 23.66 -19.62 -17.63
N ALA A 581 24.41 -20.31 -16.78
CA ALA A 581 24.72 -21.73 -16.96
C ALA A 581 23.46 -22.61 -16.88
N ILE A 582 22.57 -22.35 -15.91
CA ILE A 582 21.28 -23.04 -15.78
C ILE A 582 20.42 -22.84 -17.03
N SER A 583 20.36 -21.61 -17.58
CA SER A 583 19.62 -21.35 -18.82
C SER A 583 20.10 -22.18 -20.03
N LYS A 584 21.35 -22.65 -20.02
CA LYS A 584 21.97 -23.45 -21.09
C LYS A 584 21.74 -24.97 -20.94
N ILE A 585 21.10 -25.44 -19.86
CA ILE A 585 20.72 -26.84 -19.70
C ILE A 585 19.71 -27.21 -20.82
N LYS A 586 20.03 -28.26 -21.60
CA LYS A 586 19.23 -28.67 -22.77
C LYS A 586 17.93 -29.39 -22.38
N ASP A 587 18.01 -30.26 -21.38
CA ASP A 587 16.84 -30.93 -20.82
C ASP A 587 15.97 -29.89 -20.11
N GLN A 588 14.73 -29.78 -20.59
CA GLN A 588 13.78 -28.77 -20.16
C GLN A 588 13.32 -29.01 -18.72
N LEU A 589 13.06 -30.27 -18.35
CA LEU A 589 12.61 -30.60 -16.99
C LEU A 589 13.74 -30.41 -16.00
N LEU A 590 14.94 -30.92 -16.31
CA LEU A 590 16.12 -30.70 -15.46
C LEU A 590 16.41 -29.21 -15.31
N ARG A 591 16.28 -28.42 -16.38
CA ARG A 591 16.46 -26.96 -16.32
C ARG A 591 15.44 -26.29 -15.40
N ALA A 592 14.16 -26.66 -15.50
CA ALA A 592 13.09 -26.12 -14.68
C ALA A 592 13.30 -26.46 -13.19
N ASP A 593 13.66 -27.71 -12.89
CA ASP A 593 13.90 -28.16 -11.52
C ASP A 593 15.20 -27.55 -10.94
N THR A 594 16.24 -27.40 -11.77
CA THR A 594 17.49 -26.74 -11.38
C THR A 594 17.26 -25.27 -11.05
N ALA A 595 16.57 -24.54 -11.94
CA ALA A 595 16.22 -23.14 -11.70
C ALA A 595 15.35 -23.00 -10.44
N GLY A 596 14.32 -23.85 -10.30
CA GLY A 596 13.42 -23.80 -9.15
C GLY A 596 14.10 -24.10 -7.81
N THR A 597 14.97 -25.10 -7.76
CA THR A 597 15.71 -25.48 -6.55
C THR A 597 16.69 -24.38 -6.14
N MET A 598 17.48 -23.88 -7.09
CA MET A 598 18.46 -22.82 -6.82
C MET A 598 17.77 -21.52 -6.38
N GLN A 599 16.72 -21.10 -7.10
CA GLN A 599 15.97 -19.89 -6.75
C GLN A 599 15.25 -20.04 -5.40
N ALA A 600 14.72 -21.22 -5.07
CA ALA A 600 14.09 -21.45 -3.77
C ALA A 600 15.09 -21.32 -2.62
N LEU A 601 16.31 -21.86 -2.76
CA LEU A 601 17.36 -21.70 -1.75
C LEU A 601 17.84 -20.25 -1.62
N VAL A 602 18.00 -19.54 -2.75
CA VAL A 602 18.33 -18.10 -2.74
C VAL A 602 17.20 -17.28 -2.13
N GLY A 603 15.95 -17.63 -2.39
CA GLY A 603 14.78 -17.01 -1.77
C GLY A 603 14.75 -17.19 -0.25
N LEU A 604 15.04 -18.40 0.24
CA LEU A 604 15.19 -18.67 1.69
C LEU A 604 16.36 -17.89 2.28
N TRP A 605 17.51 -17.87 1.61
CA TRP A 605 18.66 -17.05 1.99
C TRP A 605 18.29 -15.57 2.11
N GLN A 606 17.54 -15.04 1.14
CA GLN A 606 17.09 -13.65 1.11
C GLN A 606 16.12 -13.36 2.26
N ILE A 607 15.15 -14.25 2.52
CA ILE A 607 14.22 -14.14 3.65
C ILE A 607 14.98 -14.07 4.98
N PHE A 608 15.92 -14.98 5.22
CA PHE A 608 16.69 -15.03 6.46
C PHE A 608 17.64 -13.84 6.62
N SER A 609 18.23 -13.36 5.52
CA SER A 609 19.06 -12.15 5.53
C SER A 609 18.23 -10.91 5.89
N ARG A 610 17.06 -10.74 5.27
CA ARG A 610 16.16 -9.61 5.53
C ARG A 610 15.66 -9.56 6.97
N GLN A 611 15.39 -10.73 7.56
CA GLN A 611 14.93 -10.86 8.95
C GLN A 611 16.06 -10.77 9.99
N GLY A 612 17.33 -10.76 9.56
CA GLY A 612 18.48 -10.78 10.47
C GLY A 612 18.72 -12.14 11.14
N LEU A 613 18.04 -13.21 10.69
CA LEU A 613 18.30 -14.59 11.12
C LEU A 613 19.62 -15.13 10.58
N LEU A 614 20.01 -14.65 9.40
CA LEU A 614 21.32 -14.87 8.82
C LEU A 614 22.20 -13.64 9.12
N PRO A 615 23.31 -13.78 9.89
CA PRO A 615 24.18 -12.65 10.19
C PRO A 615 24.77 -12.03 8.92
N ALA A 616 24.82 -10.69 8.86
CA ALA A 616 25.30 -9.97 7.67
C ALA A 616 26.71 -10.39 7.22
N ALA A 617 27.60 -10.72 8.17
CA ALA A 617 28.95 -11.20 7.89
C ALA A 617 29.00 -12.58 7.20
N SER A 618 27.95 -13.39 7.35
CA SER A 618 27.83 -14.71 6.73
C SER A 618 27.07 -14.70 5.41
N ALA A 619 26.43 -13.57 5.05
CA ALA A 619 25.56 -13.45 3.87
C ALA A 619 26.29 -13.75 2.56
N ASP A 620 27.45 -13.14 2.33
CA ASP A 620 28.25 -13.36 1.12
C ASP A 620 28.73 -14.81 0.98
N ALA A 621 29.40 -15.34 2.01
CA ALA A 621 29.98 -16.69 1.98
C ALA A 621 28.93 -17.79 1.81
N SER A 622 27.78 -17.64 2.49
CA SER A 622 26.65 -18.57 2.39
C SER A 622 26.04 -18.57 1.00
N LEU A 623 25.78 -17.40 0.40
CA LEU A 623 25.26 -17.29 -0.96
C LEU A 623 26.24 -17.87 -1.98
N SER A 624 27.52 -17.50 -1.91
CA SER A 624 28.56 -18.04 -2.81
C SER A 624 28.63 -19.57 -2.77
N SER A 625 28.50 -20.15 -1.56
CA SER A 625 28.50 -21.61 -1.36
C SER A 625 27.25 -22.29 -1.92
N ILE A 626 26.07 -21.69 -1.75
CA ILE A 626 24.82 -22.18 -2.36
C ILE A 626 24.98 -22.18 -3.88
N LEU A 627 25.43 -21.07 -4.48
CA LEU A 627 25.63 -20.93 -5.92
C LEU A 627 26.63 -21.96 -6.47
N GLY A 628 27.71 -22.24 -5.73
CA GLY A 628 28.70 -23.25 -6.09
C GLY A 628 28.10 -24.65 -6.28
N SER A 629 27.04 -24.97 -5.52
CA SER A 629 26.34 -26.27 -5.62
C SER A 629 25.57 -26.44 -6.93
N PHE A 630 25.32 -25.36 -7.68
CA PHE A 630 24.57 -25.38 -8.95
C PHE A 630 25.43 -25.08 -10.18
N ALA A 631 26.74 -24.86 -10.01
CA ALA A 631 27.62 -24.48 -11.11
C ALA A 631 27.80 -25.58 -12.18
N GLN A 632 27.56 -26.85 -11.84
CA GLN A 632 27.81 -28.02 -12.71
C GLN A 632 26.71 -29.10 -12.59
N ILE A 633 25.42 -28.73 -12.72
CA ILE A 633 24.33 -29.71 -12.73
C ILE A 633 24.24 -30.38 -14.11
N ARG A 634 24.38 -31.71 -14.17
CA ARG A 634 24.30 -32.50 -15.41
C ARG A 634 23.17 -33.52 -15.41
N ALA A 635 22.74 -33.98 -14.23
CA ALA A 635 21.64 -34.92 -14.04
C ALA A 635 20.88 -34.66 -12.73
N ASP A 636 19.71 -35.30 -12.57
CA ASP A 636 18.85 -35.13 -11.38
C ASP A 636 19.53 -35.51 -10.06
N ARG A 637 20.48 -36.46 -10.09
CA ARG A 637 21.27 -36.81 -8.90
C ARG A 637 22.11 -35.64 -8.41
N ASP A 638 22.83 -34.98 -9.32
CA ASP A 638 23.65 -33.82 -8.99
C ASP A 638 22.77 -32.69 -8.45
N LEU A 639 21.56 -32.52 -9.02
CA LEU A 639 20.57 -31.56 -8.55
C LEU A 639 20.09 -31.86 -7.12
N PHE A 640 19.74 -33.11 -6.82
CA PHE A 640 19.31 -33.50 -5.47
C PHE A 640 20.43 -33.25 -4.44
N ASP A 641 21.65 -33.67 -4.75
CA ASP A 641 22.82 -33.49 -3.86
C ASP A 641 23.13 -32.00 -3.67
N GLY A 642 23.08 -31.19 -4.74
CA GLY A 642 23.25 -29.74 -4.67
C GLY A 642 22.16 -29.05 -3.85
N GLY A 643 20.90 -29.46 -4.01
CA GLY A 643 19.78 -28.96 -3.21
C GLY A 643 19.92 -29.29 -1.71
N ARG A 644 20.27 -30.54 -1.38
CA ARG A 644 20.50 -30.99 0.00
C ARG A 644 21.68 -30.25 0.64
N ASN A 645 22.77 -30.05 -0.11
CA ASN A 645 23.91 -29.27 0.36
C ASN A 645 23.53 -27.80 0.62
N GLY A 646 22.73 -27.20 -0.27
CA GLY A 646 22.22 -25.84 -0.09
C GLY A 646 21.40 -25.67 1.20
N VAL A 647 20.53 -26.63 1.53
CA VAL A 647 19.79 -26.64 2.81
C VAL A 647 20.76 -26.71 4.00
N THR A 648 21.78 -27.56 3.90
CA THR A 648 22.79 -27.72 4.96
C THR A 648 23.58 -26.43 5.19
N ILE A 649 23.97 -25.75 4.11
CA ILE A 649 24.64 -24.44 4.16
C ILE A 649 23.75 -23.40 4.86
N LEU A 650 22.46 -23.32 4.50
CA LEU A 650 21.51 -22.38 5.12
C LEU A 650 21.34 -22.63 6.63
N LEU A 651 21.16 -23.90 7.02
CA LEU A 651 21.00 -24.26 8.43
C LEU A 651 22.25 -23.95 9.24
N LYS A 652 23.44 -24.23 8.68
CA LYS A 652 24.72 -23.88 9.31
C LYS A 652 24.89 -22.35 9.44
N ALA A 653 24.56 -21.59 8.39
CA ALA A 653 24.69 -20.14 8.37
C ALA A 653 23.72 -19.44 9.35
N THR A 654 22.61 -20.07 9.71
CA THR A 654 21.62 -19.60 10.69
C THR A 654 21.90 -20.12 12.11
N GLY A 655 23.05 -20.76 12.35
CA GLY A 655 23.46 -21.25 13.66
C GLY A 655 22.61 -22.43 14.17
N THR A 656 22.03 -23.23 13.28
CA THR A 656 21.27 -24.43 13.65
C THR A 656 22.19 -25.49 14.26
N LYS A 657 21.76 -26.10 15.37
CA LYS A 657 22.48 -27.20 16.04
C LYS A 657 22.37 -28.51 15.27
N ASP A 658 23.37 -29.36 15.40
CA ASP A 658 23.37 -30.70 14.81
C ASP A 658 22.24 -31.58 15.40
N GLY A 659 21.74 -32.51 14.59
CA GLY A 659 20.69 -33.46 14.98
C GLY A 659 19.25 -32.92 14.98
N VAL A 660 19.05 -31.62 14.73
CA VAL A 660 17.71 -31.03 14.57
C VAL A 660 17.14 -31.39 13.19
N SER A 661 15.86 -31.75 13.14
CA SER A 661 15.13 -31.98 11.90
C SER A 661 15.23 -30.77 10.97
N PRO A 662 15.81 -30.91 9.76
CA PRO A 662 15.93 -29.81 8.80
C PRO A 662 14.59 -29.19 8.41
N HIS A 663 13.53 -30.01 8.36
CA HIS A 663 12.18 -29.55 8.03
C HIS A 663 11.63 -28.63 9.12
N ASP A 664 11.62 -29.12 10.37
CA ASP A 664 11.02 -28.40 11.49
C ASP A 664 11.78 -27.11 11.77
N ARG A 665 13.11 -27.14 11.65
CA ARG A 665 13.93 -25.95 11.82
C ARG A 665 13.69 -24.90 10.73
N LEU A 666 13.53 -25.31 9.47
CA LEU A 666 13.23 -24.33 8.42
C LEU A 666 11.83 -23.72 8.61
N VAL A 667 10.83 -24.52 8.99
CA VAL A 667 9.48 -24.01 9.31
C VAL A 667 9.55 -22.99 10.46
N ASP A 668 10.31 -23.32 11.50
CA ASP A 668 10.56 -22.42 12.64
C ASP A 668 11.24 -21.11 12.20
N LEU A 669 12.32 -21.18 11.43
CA LEU A 669 13.00 -19.97 10.91
C LEU A 669 12.10 -19.12 10.00
N LEU A 670 11.23 -19.73 9.18
CA LEU A 670 10.32 -19.01 8.28
C LEU A 670 9.26 -18.20 9.03
N SER A 671 8.96 -18.57 10.27
CA SER A 671 8.09 -17.79 11.15
C SER A 671 8.74 -16.45 11.57
N GLY A 672 10.07 -16.31 11.44
CA GLY A 672 10.79 -15.05 11.50
C GLY A 672 11.69 -14.83 12.72
N THR A 673 11.71 -15.76 13.67
CA THR A 673 12.64 -15.73 14.81
C THR A 673 13.04 -17.15 15.21
N GLY A 674 14.32 -17.34 15.57
CA GLY A 674 14.80 -18.60 16.14
C GLY A 674 14.66 -18.68 17.67
N ASN A 675 14.29 -17.57 18.33
CA ASN A 675 14.12 -17.44 19.78
C ASN A 675 12.94 -16.48 20.06
N PRO A 676 11.69 -16.94 19.94
CA PRO A 676 10.51 -16.09 20.15
C PRO A 676 10.36 -15.69 21.63
N THR A 677 10.14 -14.40 21.87
CA THR A 677 9.70 -13.89 23.19
C THR A 677 8.20 -14.13 23.42
N ASP A 678 7.41 -14.12 22.34
CA ASP A 678 5.98 -14.45 22.33
C ASP A 678 5.78 -15.82 21.65
N ILE A 679 5.72 -16.86 22.47
CA ILE A 679 5.63 -18.27 22.04
C ILE A 679 4.27 -18.57 21.41
N GLU A 680 3.19 -17.92 21.87
CA GLU A 680 1.84 -18.17 21.36
C GLU A 680 1.67 -17.63 19.94
N THR A 681 2.10 -16.38 19.72
CA THR A 681 2.07 -15.78 18.38
C THR A 681 2.99 -16.55 17.42
N HIS A 682 4.18 -16.92 17.88
CA HIS A 682 5.12 -17.71 17.07
C HIS A 682 4.53 -19.08 16.71
N GLY A 683 3.96 -19.78 17.69
CA GLY A 683 3.30 -21.07 17.48
C GLY A 683 2.12 -20.99 16.50
N THR A 684 1.39 -19.88 16.48
CA THR A 684 0.34 -19.61 15.47
C THR A 684 0.92 -19.52 14.06
N MET A 685 2.02 -18.76 13.89
CA MET A 685 2.68 -18.63 12.60
C MET A 685 3.28 -19.94 12.09
N VAL A 686 3.86 -20.75 12.98
CA VAL A 686 4.36 -22.09 12.64
C VAL A 686 3.22 -22.99 12.19
N LYS A 687 2.08 -22.99 12.90
CA LYS A 687 0.89 -23.78 12.52
C LYS A 687 0.36 -23.37 11.15
N ASP A 688 0.31 -22.07 10.84
CA ASP A 688 -0.13 -21.59 9.53
C ASP A 688 0.79 -22.05 8.40
N ALA A 689 2.10 -21.99 8.61
CA ALA A 689 3.07 -22.50 7.64
C ALA A 689 2.90 -24.01 7.41
N ILE A 690 2.75 -24.80 8.48
CA ILE A 690 2.49 -26.25 8.39
C ILE A 690 1.19 -26.52 7.63
N ARG A 691 0.13 -25.76 7.91
CA ARG A 691 -1.17 -25.91 7.25
C ARG A 691 -1.07 -25.70 5.74
N VAL A 692 -0.27 -24.74 5.29
CA VAL A 692 0.00 -24.52 3.85
C VAL A 692 0.73 -25.73 3.26
N LEU A 693 1.78 -26.24 3.92
CA LEU A 693 2.54 -27.40 3.43
C LEU A 693 1.68 -28.67 3.36
N GLU A 694 0.78 -28.86 4.33
CA GLU A 694 -0.17 -29.97 4.35
C GLU A 694 -1.22 -29.86 3.24
N ALA A 695 -1.82 -28.68 3.04
CA ALA A 695 -2.80 -28.47 1.97
C ALA A 695 -2.22 -28.68 0.56
N GLN A 696 -0.90 -28.47 0.40
CA GLN A 696 -0.18 -28.68 -0.86
C GLN A 696 0.37 -30.12 -1.01
N HIS A 697 0.11 -31.00 -0.03
CA HIS A 697 0.63 -32.38 0.04
C HIS A 697 2.14 -32.46 -0.20
N ILE A 698 2.91 -31.59 0.46
CA ILE A 698 4.36 -31.51 0.32
C ILE A 698 5.03 -32.67 1.07
N VAL A 699 6.08 -33.24 0.49
CA VAL A 699 6.93 -34.25 1.14
C VAL A 699 7.92 -33.54 2.06
N SER A 700 8.01 -33.93 3.34
CA SER A 700 8.91 -33.25 4.26
C SER A 700 10.39 -33.47 3.91
N LEU A 701 11.24 -32.46 4.13
CA LEU A 701 12.70 -32.58 3.97
C LEU A 701 13.28 -33.73 4.80
N LYS A 702 12.74 -33.95 6.00
CA LYS A 702 13.14 -35.08 6.85
C LYS A 702 12.93 -36.40 6.11
N THR A 703 11.78 -36.61 5.48
CA THR A 703 11.50 -37.84 4.72
C THR A 703 12.44 -37.98 3.52
N LEU A 704 12.68 -36.90 2.78
CA LEU A 704 13.58 -36.91 1.62
C LEU A 704 15.04 -37.22 2.00
N PHE A 705 15.53 -36.64 3.09
CA PHE A 705 16.92 -36.83 3.53
C PHE A 705 17.12 -38.18 4.22
N ASP A 706 16.18 -38.61 5.06
CA ASP A 706 16.19 -39.97 5.64
C ASP A 706 16.20 -41.03 4.52
N LEU A 707 15.43 -40.82 3.44
CA LEU A 707 15.43 -41.72 2.28
C LEU A 707 16.76 -41.71 1.53
N ALA A 708 17.37 -40.55 1.35
CA ALA A 708 18.67 -40.43 0.69
C ALA A 708 19.76 -41.16 1.48
N ASP A 709 19.80 -40.96 2.80
CA ASP A 709 20.73 -41.66 3.69
C ASP A 709 20.46 -43.16 3.70
N HIS A 710 19.19 -43.55 3.68
CA HIS A 710 18.82 -44.95 3.62
C HIS A 710 19.24 -45.60 2.30
N LEU A 711 19.08 -44.93 1.15
CA LEU A 711 19.57 -45.43 -0.15
C LEU A 711 21.09 -45.66 -0.14
N GLU A 712 21.85 -44.80 0.54
CA GLU A 712 23.29 -44.99 0.73
C GLU A 712 23.59 -46.19 1.64
N SER A 713 22.84 -46.35 2.73
CA SER A 713 22.96 -47.47 3.67
C SER A 713 22.64 -48.83 3.02
N LEU A 714 21.67 -48.87 2.10
CA LEU A 714 21.34 -50.06 1.31
C LEU A 714 22.51 -50.45 0.40
N GLY A 715 23.22 -49.48 -0.17
CA GLY A 715 24.45 -49.71 -0.92
C GLY A 715 25.59 -50.28 -0.05
N LYS A 716 25.51 -50.13 1.28
CA LYS A 716 26.43 -50.70 2.27
C LYS A 716 25.95 -52.03 2.87
N GLY A 717 24.80 -52.55 2.42
CA GLY A 717 24.28 -53.87 2.81
C GLY A 717 23.20 -53.86 3.91
N GLU A 718 22.66 -52.70 4.30
CA GLU A 718 21.53 -52.64 5.24
C GLU A 718 20.22 -53.19 4.62
N LYS A 719 19.23 -53.50 5.47
CA LYS A 719 17.90 -53.99 5.03
C LYS A 719 16.96 -52.83 4.73
N LEU A 720 16.07 -53.02 3.74
CA LEU A 720 15.06 -52.04 3.35
C LEU A 720 14.11 -51.68 4.51
N ASN A 721 14.08 -50.40 4.86
CA ASN A 721 13.08 -49.81 5.75
C ASN A 721 11.79 -49.54 4.96
N THR A 722 10.89 -50.52 4.99
CA THR A 722 9.61 -50.46 4.28
C THR A 722 8.70 -49.34 4.78
N ALA A 723 8.76 -48.98 6.06
CA ALA A 723 7.94 -47.90 6.63
C ALA A 723 8.33 -46.54 6.05
N LEU A 724 9.63 -46.28 5.86
CA LEU A 724 10.12 -45.03 5.28
C LEU A 724 9.70 -44.88 3.81
N VAL A 725 9.82 -45.95 3.01
CA VAL A 725 9.38 -45.96 1.60
C VAL A 725 7.86 -45.81 1.49
N ASN A 726 7.10 -46.47 2.36
CA ASN A 726 5.64 -46.38 2.38
C ASN A 726 5.16 -44.97 2.77
N ARG A 727 5.84 -44.28 3.70
CA ARG A 727 5.52 -42.88 4.05
C ARG A 727 5.63 -41.96 2.84
N PHE A 728 6.71 -42.09 2.06
CA PHE A 728 6.89 -41.33 0.84
C PHE A 728 5.84 -41.68 -0.23
N ALA A 729 5.60 -42.97 -0.47
CA ALA A 729 4.59 -43.43 -1.42
C ALA A 729 3.18 -42.95 -1.06
N SER A 730 2.81 -42.97 0.22
CA SER A 730 1.52 -42.45 0.71
C SER A 730 1.35 -40.98 0.34
N ARG A 731 2.39 -40.16 0.57
CA ARG A 731 2.33 -38.73 0.26
C ARG A 731 2.21 -38.45 -1.24
N ILE A 732 2.84 -39.26 -2.09
CA ILE A 732 2.67 -39.16 -3.55
C ILE A 732 1.25 -39.53 -3.98
N SER A 733 0.63 -40.53 -3.32
CA SER A 733 -0.72 -40.96 -3.66
C SER A 733 -1.80 -39.91 -3.35
N GLU A 734 -1.52 -38.97 -2.44
CA GLU A 734 -2.41 -37.86 -2.10
C GLU A 734 -2.43 -36.74 -3.17
N ILE A 735 -1.55 -36.78 -4.18
CA ILE A 735 -1.51 -35.77 -5.25
C ILE A 735 -2.74 -35.92 -6.16
N GLN A 736 -3.77 -35.12 -5.90
CA GLN A 736 -5.00 -35.09 -6.69
C GLN A 736 -4.83 -34.21 -7.94
N LEU A 737 -5.26 -34.70 -9.11
CA LEU A 737 -5.38 -33.90 -10.32
C LEU A 737 -6.79 -33.28 -10.40
N PRO A 738 -6.94 -32.04 -10.90
CA PRO A 738 -8.23 -31.52 -11.31
C PRO A 738 -8.87 -32.49 -12.32
N ARG A 739 -10.19 -32.67 -12.26
CA ARG A 739 -10.90 -33.44 -13.30
C ARG A 739 -10.58 -32.81 -14.65
N ALA A 740 -10.11 -33.63 -15.61
CA ALA A 740 -9.70 -33.16 -16.92
C ALA A 740 -10.92 -32.56 -17.65
N ALA A 741 -10.98 -31.22 -17.71
CA ALA A 741 -12.06 -30.51 -18.39
C ALA A 741 -11.76 -30.26 -19.88
N LEU A 742 -10.49 -30.40 -20.30
CA LEU A 742 -10.04 -30.01 -21.64
C LEU A 742 -9.75 -31.22 -22.53
N THR A 743 -10.31 -31.15 -23.74
CA THR A 743 -10.02 -32.03 -24.87
C THR A 743 -8.57 -31.90 -25.34
N THR A 744 -8.07 -32.89 -26.09
CA THR A 744 -6.71 -32.85 -26.66
C THR A 744 -6.47 -31.64 -27.57
N VAL A 745 -7.50 -31.16 -28.27
CA VAL A 745 -7.44 -29.97 -29.14
C VAL A 745 -7.27 -28.70 -28.30
N GLU A 746 -8.03 -28.57 -27.21
CA GLU A 746 -7.85 -27.48 -26.26
C GLU A 746 -6.45 -27.52 -25.64
N LYS A 747 -5.99 -28.69 -25.16
CA LYS A 747 -4.62 -28.84 -24.63
C LYS A 747 -3.53 -28.42 -25.62
N ASN A 748 -3.69 -28.71 -26.91
CA ASN A 748 -2.72 -28.35 -27.94
C ASN A 748 -2.77 -26.85 -28.32
N ALA A 749 -3.94 -26.21 -28.23
CA ALA A 749 -4.07 -24.76 -28.36
C ALA A 749 -3.50 -24.02 -27.14
N TYR A 750 -3.57 -24.62 -25.95
CA TYR A 750 -2.99 -24.12 -24.70
C TYR A 750 -1.54 -24.59 -24.49
N ALA A 751 -0.59 -24.28 -25.38
CA ALA A 751 0.85 -24.60 -25.19
C ALA A 751 1.45 -24.17 -23.82
N PHE A 752 0.70 -23.36 -23.06
CA PHE A 752 0.89 -22.98 -21.67
C PHE A 752 0.73 -24.16 -20.70
N GLY A 753 1.81 -24.55 -20.03
CA GLY A 753 1.76 -25.47 -18.90
C GLY A 753 2.17 -26.92 -19.17
N TYR A 754 2.56 -27.24 -20.40
CA TYR A 754 3.02 -28.59 -20.81
C TYR A 754 4.10 -29.18 -19.90
N TRP A 755 5.14 -28.40 -19.60
CA TRP A 755 6.26 -28.86 -18.76
C TRP A 755 5.84 -29.08 -17.31
N THR A 756 4.92 -28.26 -16.82
CA THR A 756 4.34 -28.39 -15.48
C THR A 756 3.48 -29.65 -15.37
N GLU A 757 2.64 -29.95 -16.37
CA GLU A 757 1.85 -31.19 -16.38
C GLU A 757 2.76 -32.42 -16.41
N ARG A 758 3.82 -32.38 -17.22
CA ARG A 758 4.84 -33.43 -17.25
C ARG A 758 5.56 -33.59 -15.91
N HIS A 759 5.91 -32.50 -15.23
CA HIS A 759 6.50 -32.53 -13.88
C HIS A 759 5.60 -33.29 -12.91
N VAL A 760 4.33 -32.91 -12.81
CA VAL A 760 3.35 -33.55 -11.91
C VAL A 760 3.10 -35.01 -12.30
N GLU A 761 2.99 -35.32 -13.60
CA GLU A 761 2.85 -36.70 -14.06
C GLU A 761 4.07 -37.57 -13.72
N ASN A 762 5.29 -37.04 -13.90
CA ASN A 762 6.51 -37.77 -13.60
C ASN A 762 6.62 -38.08 -12.11
N GLN A 763 6.30 -37.12 -11.24
CA GLN A 763 6.23 -37.32 -9.79
C GLN A 763 5.25 -38.43 -9.40
N ARG A 764 4.03 -38.41 -9.96
CA ARG A 764 3.00 -39.43 -9.67
C ARG A 764 3.39 -40.83 -10.13
N LYS A 765 4.26 -40.94 -11.16
CA LYS A 765 4.77 -42.21 -11.69
C LYS A 765 5.98 -42.75 -10.91
N VAL A 766 6.55 -42.00 -9.97
CA VAL A 766 7.70 -42.45 -9.17
C VAL A 766 7.30 -43.62 -8.27
N ASN A 767 7.96 -44.77 -8.46
CA ASN A 767 7.85 -45.93 -7.59
C ASN A 767 9.24 -46.32 -7.07
N LEU A 768 9.61 -45.73 -5.93
CA LEU A 768 10.94 -45.90 -5.35
C LEU A 768 11.21 -47.36 -4.95
N ARG A 769 10.20 -48.09 -4.47
CA ARG A 769 10.33 -49.50 -4.12
C ARG A 769 10.73 -50.34 -5.33
N ALA A 770 10.01 -50.18 -6.45
CA ALA A 770 10.34 -50.89 -7.68
C ALA A 770 11.74 -50.52 -8.20
N THR A 771 12.18 -49.28 -8.04
CA THR A 771 13.55 -48.86 -8.40
C THR A 771 14.59 -49.54 -7.52
N ILE A 772 14.39 -49.60 -6.20
CA ILE A 772 15.29 -50.27 -5.25
C ILE A 772 15.38 -51.77 -5.57
N ASP A 773 14.24 -52.43 -5.79
CA ASP A 773 14.19 -53.86 -6.10
C ASP A 773 14.94 -54.15 -7.42
N ARG A 774 14.77 -53.32 -8.46
CA ARG A 774 15.50 -53.43 -9.74
C ARG A 774 16.98 -53.12 -9.63
N ALA A 775 17.41 -52.32 -8.65
CA ALA A 775 18.82 -52.04 -8.44
C ALA A 775 19.58 -53.27 -7.93
N ALA A 776 18.89 -54.26 -7.35
CA ALA A 776 19.43 -55.56 -6.94
C ALA A 776 20.75 -55.49 -6.14
N GLY A 777 20.88 -54.50 -5.25
CA GLY A 777 22.08 -54.29 -4.42
C GLY A 777 23.24 -53.56 -5.13
N ASN A 778 23.06 -53.08 -6.36
CA ASN A 778 24.06 -52.26 -7.03
C ASN A 778 24.12 -50.85 -6.40
N ALA A 779 25.23 -50.56 -5.71
CA ALA A 779 25.42 -49.30 -4.99
C ALA A 779 25.34 -48.06 -5.89
N GLU A 780 25.84 -48.11 -7.13
CA GLU A 780 25.76 -46.96 -8.04
C GLU A 780 24.32 -46.72 -8.54
N LYS A 781 23.58 -47.78 -8.89
CA LYS A 781 22.16 -47.64 -9.25
C LYS A 781 21.30 -47.13 -8.09
N LEU A 782 21.64 -47.52 -6.85
CA LEU A 782 20.98 -47.02 -5.64
C LEU A 782 21.31 -45.54 -5.37
N LYS A 783 22.56 -45.12 -5.61
CA LYS A 783 22.94 -43.70 -5.55
C LYS A 783 22.21 -42.86 -6.60
N ASP A 784 22.05 -43.38 -7.81
CA ASP A 784 21.34 -42.71 -8.90
C ASP A 784 19.83 -42.60 -8.63
N ALA A 785 19.25 -43.54 -7.88
CA ALA A 785 17.84 -43.49 -7.46
C ALA A 785 17.51 -42.25 -6.62
N ARG A 786 18.51 -41.61 -5.98
CA ARG A 786 18.32 -40.31 -5.27
C ARG A 786 17.86 -39.20 -6.20
N GLY A 787 18.24 -39.24 -7.48
CA GLY A 787 17.80 -38.28 -8.48
C GLY A 787 16.27 -38.24 -8.65
N LEU A 788 15.57 -39.35 -8.42
CA LEU A 788 14.09 -39.40 -8.46
C LEU A 788 13.43 -38.50 -7.40
N MET A 789 14.17 -38.10 -6.37
CA MET A 789 13.69 -37.20 -5.32
C MET A 789 13.94 -35.71 -5.62
N ALA A 790 14.72 -35.37 -6.66
CA ALA A 790 15.05 -33.99 -7.00
C ALA A 790 13.80 -33.11 -7.27
N PRO A 791 12.79 -33.57 -8.04
CA PRO A 791 11.56 -32.80 -8.26
C PRO A 791 10.77 -32.54 -6.97
N PHE A 792 10.78 -33.50 -6.03
CA PHE A 792 10.09 -33.35 -4.74
C PHE A 792 10.84 -32.41 -3.80
N LEU A 793 12.17 -32.43 -3.84
CA LEU A 793 13.00 -31.47 -3.11
C LEU A 793 12.78 -30.05 -3.63
N ARG A 794 12.73 -29.87 -4.96
CA ARG A 794 12.35 -28.60 -5.60
C ARG A 794 11.02 -28.10 -5.06
N ASP A 795 9.97 -28.92 -5.12
CA ASP A 795 8.63 -28.51 -4.67
C ASP A 795 8.61 -28.13 -3.19
N THR A 796 9.33 -28.87 -2.36
CA THR A 796 9.42 -28.61 -0.91
C THR A 796 10.09 -27.27 -0.62
N LEU A 797 11.19 -26.95 -1.31
CA LEU A 797 11.89 -25.69 -1.14
C LEU A 797 11.09 -24.50 -1.68
N VAL A 798 10.40 -24.67 -2.81
CA VAL A 798 9.46 -23.66 -3.34
C VAL A 798 8.30 -23.45 -2.36
N ALA A 799 7.75 -24.53 -1.78
CA ALA A 799 6.66 -24.47 -0.82
C ALA A 799 7.01 -23.64 0.42
N PHE A 800 8.25 -23.70 0.90
CA PHE A 800 8.70 -22.87 2.01
C PHE A 800 8.67 -21.37 1.69
N ASN A 801 9.07 -20.99 0.48
CA ASN A 801 8.95 -19.59 0.03
C ASN A 801 7.49 -19.16 -0.04
N TYR A 802 6.61 -20.01 -0.57
CA TYR A 802 5.17 -19.76 -0.63
C TYR A 802 4.54 -19.64 0.76
N ALA A 803 4.88 -20.54 1.68
CA ALA A 803 4.37 -20.51 3.05
C ALA A 803 4.78 -19.23 3.78
N HIS A 804 6.02 -18.76 3.58
CA HIS A 804 6.49 -17.51 4.17
C HIS A 804 5.70 -16.29 3.68
N TYR A 805 5.44 -16.22 2.37
CA TYR A 805 4.70 -15.14 1.72
C TYR A 805 3.18 -15.37 1.64
N ALA A 806 2.67 -16.43 2.26
CA ALA A 806 1.26 -16.78 2.22
C ALA A 806 0.41 -15.58 2.70
N PRO A 807 -0.49 -15.04 1.85
CA PRO A 807 -1.27 -13.88 2.19
C PRO A 807 -2.27 -14.21 3.32
N PRO A 808 -2.80 -13.21 4.05
CA PRO A 808 -3.79 -13.45 5.10
C PRO A 808 -5.01 -14.19 4.54
N GLY A 809 -5.35 -15.35 5.11
CA GLY A 809 -6.41 -16.22 4.59
C GLY A 809 -5.90 -17.34 3.69
N ALA A 810 -4.92 -17.06 2.80
CA ALA A 810 -4.22 -18.00 1.91
C ALA A 810 -5.14 -19.00 1.17
N GLN A 811 -6.33 -18.56 0.76
CA GLN A 811 -7.35 -19.42 0.17
C GLN A 811 -6.86 -20.10 -1.10
N ILE A 812 -6.09 -19.43 -1.95
CA ILE A 812 -5.53 -20.07 -3.16
C ILE A 812 -4.63 -21.27 -2.81
N LEU A 813 -3.88 -21.19 -1.70
CA LEU A 813 -2.99 -22.25 -1.22
C LEU A 813 -3.74 -23.37 -0.48
N TYR A 814 -4.93 -23.09 0.04
CA TYR A 814 -5.75 -24.12 0.70
C TYR A 814 -6.70 -24.84 -0.26
N THR A 815 -7.14 -24.16 -1.33
CA THR A 815 -8.14 -24.71 -2.25
C THR A 815 -7.53 -25.40 -3.47
N ASN A 816 -6.32 -25.02 -3.89
CA ASN A 816 -5.64 -25.63 -5.02
C ASN A 816 -4.39 -26.42 -4.56
N PRO A 817 -4.47 -27.74 -4.35
CA PRO A 817 -3.36 -28.56 -3.82
C PRO A 817 -2.17 -28.70 -4.78
N LEU A 818 -2.30 -28.24 -6.03
CA LEU A 818 -1.23 -28.27 -7.03
C LEU A 818 -0.56 -26.91 -7.22
N PHE A 819 -0.99 -25.85 -6.53
CA PHE A 819 -0.57 -24.49 -6.84
C PHE A 819 0.94 -24.26 -6.72
N VAL A 820 1.57 -24.80 -5.67
CA VAL A 820 3.02 -24.70 -5.46
C VAL A 820 3.80 -25.49 -6.51
N ARG A 821 3.50 -26.79 -6.62
CA ARG A 821 4.20 -27.67 -7.57
C ARG A 821 3.94 -27.27 -9.03
N GLY A 822 2.80 -26.62 -9.28
CA GLY A 822 2.35 -26.07 -10.55
C GLY A 822 3.06 -24.79 -10.99
N HIS A 823 4.01 -24.26 -10.21
CA HIS A 823 4.82 -23.11 -10.63
C HIS A 823 5.63 -23.46 -11.89
N ASP A 824 5.50 -22.66 -12.95
CA ASP A 824 6.19 -22.89 -14.22
C ASP A 824 7.43 -21.98 -14.36
N PHE A 825 8.61 -22.54 -14.13
CA PHE A 825 9.88 -21.80 -14.24
C PHE A 825 10.34 -21.56 -15.69
N LEU A 826 9.70 -22.15 -16.70
CA LEU A 826 10.09 -21.96 -18.10
C LEU A 826 9.14 -21.00 -18.81
N GLY A 827 7.85 -21.06 -18.48
CA GLY A 827 6.79 -20.31 -19.12
C GLY A 827 6.54 -20.74 -20.56
N VAL A 828 6.11 -19.79 -21.40
CA VAL A 828 5.69 -20.07 -22.78
C VAL A 828 6.89 -20.43 -23.65
N GLN A 829 6.76 -21.50 -24.46
CA GLN A 829 7.80 -21.88 -25.42
C GLN A 829 8.16 -20.70 -26.34
N GLY A 830 9.45 -20.49 -26.57
CA GLY A 830 9.96 -19.38 -27.38
C GLY A 830 10.22 -18.07 -26.61
N SER A 831 9.85 -18.00 -25.33
CA SER A 831 10.12 -16.85 -24.46
C SER A 831 10.89 -17.28 -23.21
N ASN A 832 11.79 -16.43 -22.71
CA ASN A 832 12.59 -16.74 -21.53
C ASN A 832 11.95 -16.13 -20.28
N HIS A 833 11.16 -16.91 -19.54
CA HIS A 833 10.54 -16.47 -18.28
C HIS A 833 11.37 -16.82 -17.03
N THR A 834 12.35 -17.72 -17.11
CA THR A 834 13.05 -18.31 -15.96
C THR A 834 13.64 -17.30 -14.97
N TRP A 835 14.05 -16.14 -15.45
CA TRP A 835 14.65 -15.07 -14.64
C TRP A 835 13.83 -13.78 -14.61
N ARG A 836 12.63 -13.79 -15.17
CA ARG A 836 11.66 -12.68 -15.11
C ARG A 836 10.85 -12.73 -13.81
N ALA A 837 10.24 -11.62 -13.44
CA ALA A 837 9.36 -11.57 -12.27
C ALA A 837 8.24 -12.62 -12.36
N THR A 838 7.82 -13.13 -11.19
CA THR A 838 6.69 -14.04 -11.05
C THR A 838 5.42 -13.34 -11.49
N GLU A 839 4.65 -13.99 -12.35
CA GLU A 839 3.39 -13.48 -12.86
C GLU A 839 2.29 -14.53 -12.74
N MET A 840 1.06 -14.06 -12.52
CA MET A 840 -0.13 -14.90 -12.51
C MET A 840 -0.61 -15.16 -13.95
N PHE A 841 -0.75 -16.43 -14.33
CA PHE A 841 -1.22 -16.83 -15.67
C PHE A 841 -2.44 -17.74 -15.58
N GLY A 842 -3.31 -17.64 -16.61
CA GLY A 842 -4.47 -18.51 -16.76
C GLY A 842 -5.52 -18.32 -15.65
N THR A 843 -5.70 -17.09 -15.17
CA THR A 843 -6.75 -16.72 -14.22
C THR A 843 -8.15 -16.98 -14.79
N GLY A 844 -9.06 -17.51 -13.98
CA GLY A 844 -10.44 -17.81 -14.39
C GLY A 844 -10.64 -19.11 -15.17
N TRP A 845 -9.58 -19.91 -15.39
CA TRP A 845 -9.68 -21.19 -16.08
C TRP A 845 -9.94 -22.35 -15.09
N PRO A 846 -10.97 -23.18 -15.29
CA PRO A 846 -11.25 -24.31 -14.40
C PRO A 846 -10.15 -25.39 -14.41
N SER A 847 -9.44 -25.54 -15.55
CA SER A 847 -8.47 -26.62 -15.79
C SER A 847 -7.19 -26.54 -14.96
N ASN A 848 -6.87 -25.37 -14.39
CA ASN A 848 -5.70 -25.14 -13.53
C ASN A 848 -6.09 -24.75 -12.09
N GLY A 849 -7.36 -24.88 -11.71
CA GLY A 849 -7.82 -24.59 -10.35
C GLY A 849 -7.71 -23.11 -9.96
N GLY A 850 -7.95 -22.18 -10.90
CA GLY A 850 -7.95 -20.72 -10.66
C GLY A 850 -6.71 -19.98 -11.15
N GLY A 851 -5.72 -20.70 -11.69
CA GLY A 851 -4.53 -20.16 -12.36
C GLY A 851 -3.22 -20.80 -11.88
N ARG A 852 -2.08 -20.35 -12.42
CA ARG A 852 -0.73 -20.76 -11.96
C ARG A 852 0.26 -19.60 -11.98
N LEU A 853 1.37 -19.75 -11.25
CA LEU A 853 2.48 -18.80 -11.29
C LEU A 853 3.53 -19.23 -12.32
N VAL A 854 4.07 -18.25 -13.04
CA VAL A 854 5.08 -18.43 -14.09
C VAL A 854 6.26 -17.50 -13.84
N GLY A 855 7.47 -17.97 -14.15
CA GLY A 855 8.69 -17.17 -14.11
C GLY A 855 9.62 -17.53 -12.96
N SER A 856 10.41 -16.58 -12.49
CA SER A 856 11.27 -16.77 -11.32
C SER A 856 10.47 -16.68 -10.02
N LEU A 857 11.12 -16.85 -8.86
CA LEU A 857 10.54 -16.51 -7.55
C LEU A 857 10.65 -15.02 -7.17
N SER A 858 11.34 -14.20 -7.97
CA SER A 858 11.35 -12.75 -7.76
C SER A 858 9.97 -12.19 -8.07
N GLY A 859 9.35 -11.45 -7.15
CA GLY A 859 7.97 -10.99 -7.30
C GLY A 859 6.92 -11.92 -6.71
N LEU A 860 7.30 -13.10 -6.19
CA LEU A 860 6.38 -14.11 -5.64
C LEU A 860 5.37 -13.52 -4.65
N ALA A 861 5.82 -12.68 -3.71
CA ALA A 861 4.95 -12.09 -2.70
C ALA A 861 3.81 -11.25 -3.32
N TYR A 862 4.10 -10.50 -4.38
CA TYR A 862 3.09 -9.72 -5.10
C TYR A 862 2.14 -10.64 -5.87
N ALA A 863 2.68 -11.63 -6.59
CA ALA A 863 1.86 -12.55 -7.39
C ALA A 863 0.91 -13.40 -6.53
N LEU A 864 1.34 -13.79 -5.32
CA LEU A 864 0.46 -14.45 -4.34
C LEU A 864 -0.65 -13.53 -3.83
N ALA A 865 -0.33 -12.26 -3.54
CA ALA A 865 -1.32 -11.29 -3.11
C ALA A 865 -2.33 -10.96 -4.24
N GLU A 866 -1.87 -10.88 -5.48
CA GLU A 866 -2.70 -10.73 -6.69
C GLU A 866 -3.61 -11.94 -6.93
N ALA A 867 -3.15 -13.15 -6.63
CA ALA A 867 -4.00 -14.35 -6.69
C ALA A 867 -5.06 -14.36 -5.57
N GLU A 868 -4.66 -14.00 -4.34
CA GLU A 868 -5.53 -14.03 -3.16
C GLU A 868 -6.64 -12.99 -3.19
N GLN A 869 -6.42 -11.82 -3.81
CA GLN A 869 -7.43 -10.76 -3.82
C GLN A 869 -8.81 -11.21 -4.33
N ASN A 870 -8.85 -12.19 -5.24
CA ASN A 870 -10.10 -12.73 -5.79
C ASN A 870 -10.90 -13.58 -4.79
N PHE A 871 -10.30 -13.94 -3.66
CA PHE A 871 -10.94 -14.68 -2.56
C PHE A 871 -11.40 -13.77 -1.42
N LEU A 872 -10.99 -12.50 -1.42
CA LEU A 872 -11.48 -11.54 -0.44
C LEU A 872 -12.87 -11.07 -0.88
N ILE A 873 -13.83 -11.07 0.04
CA ILE A 873 -15.20 -10.66 -0.26
C ILE A 873 -15.38 -9.24 0.29
N PRO A 874 -15.56 -8.22 -0.56
CA PRO A 874 -15.81 -6.88 -0.07
C PRO A 874 -17.18 -6.82 0.59
N SER A 875 -17.27 -6.05 1.67
CA SER A 875 -18.53 -5.73 2.36
C SER A 875 -19.46 -4.89 1.46
N GLN A 876 -18.88 -4.21 0.46
CA GLN A 876 -19.57 -3.38 -0.52
C GLN A 876 -19.34 -3.93 -1.93
N THR A 877 -20.39 -4.12 -2.71
CA THR A 877 -20.35 -4.83 -4.01
C THR A 877 -19.64 -4.11 -5.17
N GLN A 878 -19.13 -2.88 -4.99
CA GLN A 878 -18.66 -2.00 -6.09
C GLN A 878 -17.26 -1.36 -5.89
N ALA A 879 -16.31 -2.03 -5.23
CA ALA A 879 -14.96 -1.46 -5.06
C ALA A 879 -14.10 -1.63 -6.33
N LEU A 880 -13.95 -0.56 -7.14
CA LEU A 880 -13.32 -0.60 -8.48
C LEU A 880 -11.78 -0.65 -8.49
N ILE A 881 -11.12 -0.39 -7.36
CA ILE A 881 -9.66 -0.27 -7.28
C ILE A 881 -8.95 -1.52 -6.78
N TRP A 882 -9.69 -2.60 -6.60
CA TRP A 882 -9.24 -3.79 -5.89
C TRP A 882 -8.01 -4.44 -6.53
N ALA A 883 -8.07 -4.69 -7.84
CA ALA A 883 -6.99 -5.33 -8.61
C ALA A 883 -5.64 -4.60 -8.49
N ASP A 884 -5.70 -3.28 -8.32
CA ASP A 884 -4.54 -2.42 -8.24
C ASP A 884 -4.05 -2.25 -6.79
N LEU A 885 -4.94 -1.96 -5.84
CA LEU A 885 -4.55 -1.56 -4.49
C LEU A 885 -4.25 -2.75 -3.57
N VAL A 886 -5.07 -3.80 -3.62
CA VAL A 886 -5.08 -4.87 -2.62
C VAL A 886 -3.75 -5.62 -2.54
N PRO A 887 -3.10 -6.00 -3.66
CA PRO A 887 -1.84 -6.73 -3.59
C PRO A 887 -0.75 -5.97 -2.82
N GLN A 888 -0.67 -4.65 -2.98
CA GLN A 888 0.32 -3.85 -2.26
C GLN A 888 0.01 -3.66 -0.78
N MET A 889 -1.26 -3.55 -0.41
CA MET A 889 -1.66 -3.50 1.00
C MET A 889 -1.30 -4.81 1.71
N ILE A 890 -1.62 -5.96 1.11
CA ILE A 890 -1.27 -7.28 1.64
C ILE A 890 0.25 -7.43 1.76
N LEU A 891 0.99 -7.04 0.73
CA LEU A 891 2.44 -7.13 0.70
C LEU A 891 3.09 -6.28 1.80
N SER A 892 2.60 -5.05 2.00
CA SER A 892 3.07 -4.13 3.05
C SER A 892 2.83 -4.67 4.46
N ALA A 893 1.78 -5.48 4.66
CA ALA A 893 1.48 -6.10 5.94
C ALA A 893 2.19 -7.46 6.15
N LYS A 894 2.58 -8.15 5.07
CA LYS A 894 3.11 -9.52 5.14
C LYS A 894 4.63 -9.63 5.14
N ILE A 895 5.32 -8.75 4.39
CA ILE A 895 6.78 -8.82 4.23
C ILE A 895 7.54 -8.40 5.50
N PRO A 896 7.20 -7.28 6.18
CA PRO A 896 7.84 -6.92 7.44
C PRO A 896 7.58 -7.98 8.52
N ARG A 897 8.56 -8.19 9.40
CA ARG A 897 8.45 -9.03 10.59
C ARG A 897 8.93 -8.26 11.80
N TRP A 898 8.13 -8.29 12.88
CA TRP A 898 8.33 -7.41 14.04
C TRP A 898 8.98 -8.10 15.24
N TRP A 899 9.57 -9.29 15.05
CA TRP A 899 10.24 -10.02 16.14
C TRP A 899 11.40 -9.26 16.80
N ASN A 900 12.07 -8.40 16.05
CA ASN A 900 13.16 -7.55 16.56
C ASN A 900 12.67 -6.15 16.98
N THR A 901 11.36 -5.93 16.99
CA THR A 901 10.75 -4.66 17.44
C THR A 901 10.65 -4.65 18.96
N THR A 902 10.95 -3.51 19.55
CA THR A 902 10.89 -3.29 21.00
C THR A 902 9.62 -2.53 21.40
N PRO A 903 9.15 -2.65 22.67
CA PRO A 903 8.06 -1.82 23.17
C PRO A 903 8.35 -0.32 23.02
N ALA A 904 9.60 0.11 23.25
CA ALA A 904 10.02 1.50 23.10
C ALA A 904 9.84 2.02 21.66
N GLN A 905 10.06 1.19 20.64
CA GLN A 905 9.83 1.56 19.24
C GLN A 905 8.35 1.71 18.90
N MET A 906 7.49 0.83 19.42
CA MET A 906 6.03 0.97 19.25
C MET A 906 5.54 2.25 19.93
N HIS A 907 5.98 2.46 21.17
CA HIS A 907 5.63 3.64 21.94
C HIS A 907 6.12 4.92 21.27
N TRP A 908 7.33 4.90 20.69
CA TRP A 908 7.86 6.02 19.90
C TRP A 908 6.92 6.44 18.76
N ILE A 909 6.42 5.47 17.98
CA ILE A 909 5.44 5.75 16.91
C ILE A 909 4.14 6.31 17.50
N GLY A 910 3.59 5.66 18.53
CA GLY A 910 2.36 6.09 19.19
C GLY A 910 2.44 7.55 19.68
N LEU A 911 3.54 7.92 20.33
CA LEU A 911 3.79 9.27 20.81
C LEU A 911 3.86 10.30 19.68
N HIS A 912 4.54 9.98 18.57
CA HIS A 912 4.63 10.90 17.44
C HIS A 912 3.28 11.09 16.75
N MET A 913 2.49 10.03 16.62
CA MET A 913 1.13 10.10 16.08
C MET A 913 0.23 11.00 16.96
N ARG A 914 0.25 10.79 18.28
CA ARG A 914 -0.51 11.60 19.26
C ARG A 914 -0.02 13.05 19.32
N TYR A 915 1.30 13.26 19.20
CA TYR A 915 1.87 14.60 19.16
C TYR A 915 1.49 15.32 17.85
N GLY A 916 1.46 14.62 16.72
CA GLY A 916 0.94 15.16 15.47
C GLY A 916 -0.52 15.64 15.61
N GLN A 917 -1.38 14.86 16.28
CA GLN A 917 -2.74 15.29 16.60
C GLN A 917 -2.74 16.52 17.53
N THR A 918 -1.87 16.54 18.53
CA THR A 918 -1.72 17.70 19.43
C THR A 918 -1.35 18.96 18.65
N LEU A 919 -0.45 18.87 17.65
CA LEU A 919 -0.10 20.00 16.79
C LEU A 919 -1.31 20.54 16.01
N LEU A 920 -2.26 19.69 15.60
CA LEU A 920 -3.50 20.14 14.97
C LEU A 920 -4.38 20.94 15.94
N ALA A 921 -4.50 20.47 17.18
CA ALA A 921 -5.25 21.19 18.21
C ALA A 921 -4.57 22.52 18.59
N GLU A 922 -3.23 22.53 18.72
CA GLU A 922 -2.45 23.76 18.92
C GLU A 922 -2.66 24.74 17.77
N ALA A 923 -2.60 24.28 16.52
CA ALA A 923 -2.83 25.07 15.32
C ALA A 923 -4.28 25.59 15.18
N ALA A 924 -5.25 24.89 15.76
CA ALA A 924 -6.64 25.36 15.82
C ALA A 924 -6.82 26.53 16.81
N LEU A 925 -5.93 26.64 17.80
CA LEU A 925 -6.00 27.64 18.88
C LEU A 925 -5.00 28.81 18.73
N ASP A 926 -3.91 28.61 17.98
CA ASP A 926 -2.83 29.58 17.78
C ASP A 926 -2.45 29.69 16.30
N SER A 927 -2.59 30.90 15.74
CA SER A 927 -2.31 31.19 14.33
C SER A 927 -0.83 31.04 13.95
N THR A 928 0.10 31.21 14.89
CA THR A 928 1.54 31.03 14.69
C THR A 928 1.87 29.55 14.57
N GLN A 929 1.33 28.73 15.48
CA GLN A 929 1.46 27.27 15.40
C GLN A 929 0.81 26.73 14.12
N ARG A 930 -0.33 27.30 13.72
CA ARG A 930 -0.97 26.97 12.45
C ARG A 930 -0.06 27.22 11.26
N ALA A 931 0.60 28.38 11.18
CA ALA A 931 1.52 28.67 10.09
C ALA A 931 2.70 27.67 10.06
N ALA A 932 3.29 27.37 11.22
CA ALA A 932 4.40 26.42 11.34
C ALA A 932 4.00 24.99 10.95
N LEU A 933 2.82 24.54 11.39
CA LEU A 933 2.27 23.24 11.04
C LEU A 933 2.03 23.12 9.53
N LEU A 934 1.42 24.14 8.92
CA LEU A 934 1.10 24.13 7.49
C LEU A 934 2.37 24.16 6.63
N ASP A 935 3.40 24.89 7.04
CA ASP A 935 4.71 24.87 6.39
C ASP A 935 5.32 23.45 6.43
N ALA A 936 5.30 22.79 7.59
CA ALA A 936 5.77 21.41 7.71
C ALA A 936 4.94 20.42 6.88
N LEU A 937 3.61 20.52 6.94
CA LEU A 937 2.70 19.66 6.19
C LEU A 937 2.84 19.84 4.67
N SER A 938 3.17 21.05 4.21
CA SER A 938 3.38 21.33 2.79
C SER A 938 4.48 20.46 2.17
N ALA A 939 5.44 19.96 2.95
CA ALA A 939 6.45 19.04 2.44
C ALA A 939 5.87 17.67 2.01
N TYR A 940 4.73 17.27 2.60
CA TYR A 940 4.18 15.92 2.50
C TYR A 940 2.81 15.85 1.81
N ALA A 941 1.99 16.90 1.93
CA ALA A 941 0.67 16.98 1.32
C ALA A 941 0.64 17.85 0.06
N ALA A 942 -0.35 17.61 -0.80
CA ALA A 942 -0.62 18.48 -1.95
C ALA A 942 -1.17 19.85 -1.50
N PRO A 943 -0.88 20.95 -2.22
CA PRO A 943 -1.32 22.30 -1.84
C PRO A 943 -2.81 22.42 -1.54
N ALA A 944 -3.67 21.83 -2.37
CA ALA A 944 -5.12 21.84 -2.17
C ALA A 944 -5.54 21.27 -0.81
N ARG A 945 -4.93 20.13 -0.41
CA ARG A 945 -5.21 19.48 0.88
C ARG A 945 -4.66 20.29 2.05
N THR A 946 -3.43 20.79 1.94
CA THR A 946 -2.83 21.68 2.96
C THR A 946 -3.72 22.90 3.21
N ARG A 947 -4.31 23.48 2.15
CA ARG A 947 -5.24 24.61 2.28
C ARG A 947 -6.60 24.24 2.84
N ALA A 948 -7.16 23.08 2.47
CA ALA A 948 -8.40 22.59 3.07
C ALA A 948 -8.23 22.43 4.60
N ILE A 949 -7.11 21.82 5.03
CA ILE A 949 -6.73 21.69 6.43
C ILE A 949 -6.55 23.06 7.10
N ALA A 950 -5.89 24.00 6.42
CA ALA A 950 -5.74 25.37 6.94
C ALA A 950 -7.10 26.03 7.25
N GLY A 951 -8.10 25.81 6.39
CA GLY A 951 -9.47 26.29 6.58
C GLY A 951 -10.15 25.65 7.79
N LEU A 952 -10.05 24.33 7.94
CA LEU A 952 -10.61 23.58 9.08
C LEU A 952 -9.99 24.05 10.40
N LEU A 953 -8.66 24.17 10.45
CA LEU A 953 -7.94 24.67 11.62
C LEU A 953 -8.31 26.14 11.92
N ALA A 954 -8.52 26.97 10.90
CA ALA A 954 -8.99 28.34 11.10
C ALA A 954 -10.41 28.44 11.65
N ALA A 955 -11.25 27.43 11.43
CA ALA A 955 -12.58 27.29 12.03
C ALA A 955 -12.56 26.67 13.44
N GLY A 956 -11.38 26.28 13.95
CA GLY A 956 -11.25 25.56 15.21
C GLY A 956 -11.63 24.08 15.12
N ASP A 957 -11.72 23.49 13.92
CA ASP A 957 -12.07 22.09 13.68
C ASP A 957 -10.83 21.19 13.55
N ALA A 958 -10.21 20.89 14.70
CA ALA A 958 -9.05 20.01 14.75
C ALA A 958 -9.39 18.56 14.37
N LYS A 959 -10.61 18.10 14.68
CA LYS A 959 -11.06 16.74 14.34
C LYS A 959 -11.21 16.56 12.84
N GLY A 960 -11.93 17.47 12.16
CA GLY A 960 -12.05 17.45 10.71
C GLY A 960 -10.69 17.58 10.02
N ALA A 961 -9.78 18.38 10.57
CA ALA A 961 -8.40 18.47 10.07
C ALA A 961 -7.65 17.12 10.19
N ALA A 962 -7.79 16.40 11.31
CA ALA A 962 -7.18 15.08 11.50
C ALA A 962 -7.75 14.02 10.54
N GLU A 963 -9.04 14.09 10.21
CA GLU A 963 -9.70 13.23 9.22
C GLU A 963 -9.26 13.50 7.77
N ASN A 964 -8.48 14.57 7.54
CA ASN A 964 -7.95 14.96 6.24
C ASN A 964 -6.42 14.78 6.12
N ILE A 965 -5.76 14.14 7.09
CA ILE A 965 -4.32 13.89 7.09
C ILE A 965 -4.05 12.39 7.17
N MET A 966 -3.17 11.89 6.29
CA MET A 966 -2.77 10.48 6.32
C MET A 966 -1.79 10.20 7.46
N PRO A 967 -1.84 9.02 8.12
CA PRO A 967 -0.95 8.67 9.22
C PRO A 967 0.55 8.89 8.96
N ALA A 968 1.06 8.59 7.76
CA ALA A 968 2.45 8.85 7.41
C ALA A 968 2.81 10.34 7.39
N GLU A 969 1.90 11.19 6.91
CA GLU A 969 2.07 12.65 6.91
C GLU A 969 2.06 13.19 8.34
N LEU A 970 1.14 12.70 9.17
CA LEU A 970 1.02 13.08 10.58
C LEU A 970 2.30 12.74 11.35
N TYR A 971 2.83 11.52 11.15
CA TYR A 971 4.08 11.09 11.76
C TYR A 971 5.27 11.94 11.28
N ALA A 972 5.37 12.20 9.96
CA ALA A 972 6.48 12.97 9.40
C ALA A 972 6.49 14.42 9.91
N VAL A 973 5.32 15.08 9.94
CA VAL A 973 5.16 16.43 10.50
C VAL A 973 5.52 16.47 11.98
N ALA A 974 5.07 15.49 12.76
CA ALA A 974 5.42 15.39 14.17
C ALA A 974 6.93 15.22 14.36
N ALA A 975 7.57 14.29 13.65
CA ALA A 975 8.99 14.01 13.74
C ALA A 975 9.86 15.22 13.37
N ASP A 976 9.51 15.93 12.29
CA ASP A 976 10.22 17.13 11.85
C ASP A 976 10.05 18.28 12.87
N THR A 977 8.85 18.43 13.43
CA THR A 977 8.59 19.45 14.45
C THR A 977 9.38 19.16 15.73
N VAL A 978 9.38 17.90 16.21
CA VAL A 978 10.19 17.46 17.35
C VAL A 978 11.69 17.70 17.11
N ALA A 979 12.18 17.48 15.88
CA ALA A 979 13.59 17.70 15.56
C ALA A 979 13.98 19.19 15.58
N ARG A 980 13.05 20.11 15.28
CA ARG A 980 13.29 21.56 15.26
C ARG A 980 13.00 22.24 16.60
N ARG A 981 12.10 21.68 17.42
CA ARG A 981 11.64 22.27 18.68
C ARG A 981 12.72 22.12 19.77
N LYS A 982 13.05 23.22 20.44
CA LYS A 982 13.99 23.23 21.59
C LYS A 982 13.29 22.96 22.93
N ASP A 983 12.01 23.28 23.00
CA ASP A 983 11.19 23.08 24.19
C ASP A 983 10.64 21.64 24.22
N THR A 984 10.80 20.96 25.36
CA THR A 984 10.30 19.61 25.62
C THR A 984 9.13 19.60 26.62
N ALA A 985 8.55 20.77 26.92
CA ALA A 985 7.42 20.89 27.84
C ALA A 985 6.18 20.11 27.35
N GLY A 986 5.51 19.45 28.30
CA GLY A 986 4.31 18.65 28.07
C GLY A 986 4.58 17.14 28.05
N PRO A 987 3.56 16.32 28.38
CA PRO A 987 3.74 14.89 28.66
C PRO A 987 4.27 14.09 27.46
N LEU A 988 3.80 14.39 26.24
CA LEU A 988 4.24 13.69 25.03
C LEU A 988 5.68 14.04 24.64
N LEU A 989 6.03 15.33 24.64
CA LEU A 989 7.37 15.79 24.26
C LEU A 989 8.45 15.38 25.26
N SER A 990 8.12 15.42 26.56
CA SER A 990 9.01 14.96 27.62
C SER A 990 9.30 13.46 27.48
N GLU A 991 8.27 12.67 27.15
CA GLU A 991 8.43 11.23 26.91
C GLU A 991 9.27 10.94 25.66
N ILE A 992 9.03 11.64 24.55
CA ILE A 992 9.84 11.52 23.33
C ILE A 992 11.30 11.86 23.63
N ALA A 993 11.56 12.94 24.37
CA ALA A 993 12.91 13.32 24.77
C ALA A 993 13.57 12.25 25.66
N ARG A 994 12.81 11.66 26.60
CA ARG A 994 13.25 10.55 27.45
C ARG A 994 13.68 9.34 26.62
N LEU A 995 12.82 8.85 25.72
CA LEU A 995 13.15 7.69 24.87
C LEU A 995 14.37 7.94 23.99
N ARG A 996 14.49 9.16 23.43
CA ARG A 996 15.66 9.55 22.64
C ARG A 996 16.95 9.51 23.47
N ALA A 997 16.90 9.86 24.75
CA ALA A 997 18.04 9.82 25.65
C ALA A 997 18.36 8.40 26.15
N GLU A 998 17.35 7.61 26.52
CA GLU A 998 17.54 6.27 27.11
C GLU A 998 17.88 5.19 26.07
N VAL A 999 17.28 5.24 24.88
CA VAL A 999 17.42 4.19 23.84
C VAL A 999 17.67 4.76 22.42
N PRO A 1000 18.66 5.65 22.21
CA PRO A 1000 18.87 6.36 20.95
C PRO A 1000 19.01 5.44 19.73
N ASN A 1001 19.66 4.28 19.90
CA ASN A 1001 19.88 3.32 18.82
C ASN A 1001 18.58 2.61 18.38
N GLN A 1002 17.58 2.52 19.27
CA GLN A 1002 16.30 1.87 18.97
C GLN A 1002 15.34 2.82 18.25
N VAL A 1003 15.40 4.13 18.54
CA VAL A 1003 14.44 5.14 18.06
C VAL A 1003 15.02 6.10 17.00
N SER A 1004 16.14 5.73 16.38
CA SER A 1004 16.69 6.49 15.26
C SER A 1004 15.77 6.45 14.04
N ASN A 1005 15.84 7.47 13.16
CA ASN A 1005 15.07 7.49 11.91
C ASN A 1005 15.33 6.24 11.04
N GLU A 1006 16.58 5.76 10.97
CA GLU A 1006 16.92 4.57 10.19
C GLU A 1006 16.28 3.31 10.81
N THR A 1007 16.38 3.16 12.13
CA THR A 1007 15.84 1.99 12.83
C THR A 1007 14.32 1.94 12.72
N ILE A 1008 13.64 3.08 12.92
CA ILE A 1008 12.18 3.19 12.78
C ILE A 1008 11.74 2.96 11.33
N SER A 1009 12.44 3.54 10.36
CA SER A 1009 12.20 3.34 8.93
C SER A 1009 12.30 1.88 8.53
N ARG A 1010 13.31 1.17 9.04
CA ARG A 1010 13.52 -0.26 8.80
C ARG A 1010 12.47 -1.16 9.46
N ALA A 1011 11.94 -0.76 10.62
CA ALA A 1011 10.97 -1.55 11.36
C ALA A 1011 9.52 -1.37 10.87
N PHE A 1012 9.15 -0.13 10.51
CA PHE A 1012 7.76 0.25 10.26
C PHE A 1012 7.51 0.94 8.92
N GLY A 1013 8.55 1.07 8.07
CA GLY A 1013 8.36 1.39 6.67
C GLY A 1013 7.69 0.24 5.90
N THR A 1014 7.63 0.37 4.58
CA THR A 1014 7.10 -0.67 3.70
C THR A 1014 8.12 -1.05 2.63
N PRO A 1015 8.04 -2.28 2.12
CA PRO A 1015 8.75 -2.67 0.91
C PRO A 1015 8.27 -1.88 -0.31
N LYS A 1016 9.22 -1.44 -1.16
CA LYS A 1016 8.93 -0.67 -2.38
C LYS A 1016 9.67 -1.26 -3.59
N PRO A 1017 9.30 -2.46 -4.07
CA PRO A 1017 10.04 -3.14 -5.11
C PRO A 1017 10.08 -2.37 -6.45
N THR A 1018 9.07 -1.55 -6.75
CA THR A 1018 9.04 -0.74 -7.98
C THR A 1018 9.78 0.60 -7.82
N LEU A 1019 9.67 1.25 -6.66
CA LEU A 1019 10.27 2.58 -6.45
C LEU A 1019 11.71 2.50 -5.91
N ALA A 1020 12.05 1.49 -5.11
CA ALA A 1020 13.35 1.34 -4.46
C ALA A 1020 14.09 0.04 -4.85
N ASN A 1021 13.54 -0.75 -5.78
CA ASN A 1021 14.10 -2.03 -6.22
C ASN A 1021 14.40 -3.00 -5.07
N SER A 1022 13.71 -2.88 -3.92
CA SER A 1022 13.98 -3.64 -2.70
C SER A 1022 12.71 -3.99 -1.94
N TYR A 1023 12.77 -5.13 -1.23
CA TYR A 1023 11.78 -5.54 -0.25
C TYR A 1023 12.14 -5.13 1.18
N ARG A 1024 13.28 -4.44 1.37
CA ARG A 1024 13.62 -3.80 2.63
C ARG A 1024 12.58 -2.71 2.94
N PRO A 1025 11.97 -2.72 4.14
CA PRO A 1025 11.07 -1.65 4.55
C PRO A 1025 11.80 -0.30 4.67
N GLU A 1026 11.23 0.75 4.08
CA GLU A 1026 11.75 2.12 4.16
C GLU A 1026 10.60 3.14 4.23
N LEU A 1027 10.76 4.19 5.03
CA LEU A 1027 9.96 5.43 5.01
C LEU A 1027 10.69 6.47 4.15
N LEU A 1028 10.13 6.88 3.01
CA LEU A 1028 10.80 7.78 2.06
C LEU A 1028 10.49 9.28 2.27
N LYS A 1029 9.46 9.60 3.07
CA LYS A 1029 8.89 10.94 3.31
C LYS A 1029 8.53 11.75 2.04
N LEU A 1030 7.95 11.10 1.04
CA LEU A 1030 7.47 11.61 -0.24
C LEU A 1030 6.01 12.09 -0.21
N ARG A 1031 5.72 13.13 -1.00
CA ARG A 1031 4.33 13.50 -1.29
C ARG A 1031 3.60 12.38 -2.02
N THR A 1032 2.28 12.29 -1.84
CA THR A 1032 1.42 11.33 -2.56
C THR A 1032 1.67 11.40 -4.08
N PHE A 1033 2.07 10.27 -4.68
CA PHE A 1033 2.19 10.16 -6.13
C PHE A 1033 0.81 10.15 -6.77
N PRO A 1034 0.64 10.81 -7.92
CA PRO A 1034 -0.55 10.63 -8.72
C PRO A 1034 -0.60 9.22 -9.32
N THR A 1035 -1.75 8.80 -9.84
CA THR A 1035 -1.85 7.56 -10.61
C THR A 1035 -1.06 7.67 -11.91
N LEU A 1036 -0.22 6.66 -12.19
CA LEU A 1036 0.72 6.64 -13.32
C LEU A 1036 0.46 5.45 -14.26
N MET A 1037 0.63 5.66 -15.57
CA MET A 1037 0.48 4.63 -16.59
C MET A 1037 1.45 3.46 -16.35
N GLY A 1038 0.97 2.21 -16.41
CA GLY A 1038 1.83 1.01 -16.35
C GLY A 1038 2.44 0.69 -14.99
N TYR A 1039 2.30 1.58 -14.00
CA TYR A 1039 2.82 1.39 -12.66
C TYR A 1039 1.74 1.35 -11.57
N SER A 1040 0.49 1.74 -11.89
CA SER A 1040 -0.68 1.63 -11.03
C SER A 1040 -0.40 2.03 -9.56
N SER A 1041 -0.89 1.27 -8.57
CA SER A 1041 -0.63 1.43 -7.14
C SER A 1041 0.84 1.22 -6.73
N ARG A 1042 1.68 0.63 -7.59
CA ARG A 1042 3.01 0.12 -7.22
C ARG A 1042 4.03 1.21 -6.92
N ILE A 1043 3.74 2.47 -7.28
CA ILE A 1043 4.55 3.66 -6.97
C ILE A 1043 3.83 4.61 -5.97
N MET A 1044 2.63 4.28 -5.48
CA MET A 1044 1.89 5.16 -4.57
C MET A 1044 2.46 5.06 -3.14
N ALA A 1045 3.66 5.59 -2.99
CA ALA A 1045 4.64 5.08 -2.05
C ALA A 1045 4.49 5.56 -0.60
N GLU A 1046 3.46 6.31 -0.17
CA GLU A 1046 3.37 6.74 1.26
C GLU A 1046 1.96 6.93 1.84
N SER A 1047 1.03 7.48 1.06
CA SER A 1047 -0.36 7.63 1.53
C SER A 1047 -1.00 6.27 1.81
N TRP A 1048 -0.64 5.21 1.07
CA TRP A 1048 -1.20 3.87 1.27
C TRP A 1048 -0.44 3.04 2.31
N GLU A 1049 0.78 3.46 2.65
CA GLU A 1049 1.67 2.83 3.64
C GLU A 1049 1.39 3.27 5.07
N SER A 1050 0.61 4.34 5.19
CA SER A 1050 0.07 4.88 6.43
C SER A 1050 -0.59 3.82 7.33
N ASN A 1051 -1.04 2.72 6.75
CA ASN A 1051 -1.62 1.58 7.46
C ASN A 1051 -0.70 1.07 8.57
N THR A 1052 0.59 0.82 8.28
CA THR A 1052 1.52 0.24 9.27
C THR A 1052 1.71 1.17 10.45
N LEU A 1053 1.94 2.47 10.21
CA LEU A 1053 2.10 3.45 11.29
C LEU A 1053 0.81 3.62 12.11
N TYR A 1054 -0.35 3.60 11.46
CA TYR A 1054 -1.64 3.59 12.13
C TYR A 1054 -1.82 2.36 13.03
N TRP A 1055 -1.52 1.16 12.52
CA TRP A 1055 -1.64 -0.08 13.28
C TRP A 1055 -0.68 -0.17 14.44
N VAL A 1056 0.56 0.30 14.29
CA VAL A 1056 1.53 0.31 15.39
C VAL A 1056 1.08 1.28 16.49
N SER A 1057 0.58 2.45 16.12
CA SER A 1057 -0.01 3.39 17.08
C SER A 1057 -1.24 2.80 17.79
N LEU A 1058 -2.10 2.08 17.07
CA LEU A 1058 -3.25 1.39 17.65
C LEU A 1058 -2.83 0.24 18.57
N ALA A 1059 -1.80 -0.52 18.19
CA ALA A 1059 -1.26 -1.61 18.99
C ALA A 1059 -0.66 -1.09 20.31
N ASP A 1060 0.03 0.04 20.29
CA ASP A 1060 0.50 0.73 21.50
C ASP A 1060 -0.67 1.23 22.37
N GLU A 1061 -1.74 1.75 21.75
CA GLU A 1061 -2.97 2.18 22.44
C GLU A 1061 -3.68 1.00 23.15
N VAL A 1062 -3.77 -0.17 22.51
CA VAL A 1062 -4.42 -1.36 23.10
C VAL A 1062 -3.47 -2.27 23.88
N HIS A 1063 -2.24 -1.80 24.12
CA HIS A 1063 -1.19 -2.51 24.89
C HIS A 1063 -0.82 -3.90 24.32
N ALA A 1064 -0.84 -4.05 23.00
CA ALA A 1064 -0.36 -5.26 22.35
C ALA A 1064 1.18 -5.34 22.41
N SER A 1065 1.71 -6.55 22.55
CA SER A 1065 3.15 -6.78 22.53
C SER A 1065 3.72 -6.68 21.10
N PRO A 1066 5.02 -6.37 20.93
CA PRO A 1066 5.64 -6.32 19.60
C PRO A 1066 5.53 -7.63 18.80
N GLY A 1067 5.54 -8.78 19.49
CA GLY A 1067 5.39 -10.09 18.86
C GLY A 1067 4.05 -10.24 18.15
N GLN A 1068 2.98 -9.79 18.79
CA GLN A 1068 1.59 -9.89 18.29
C GLN A 1068 1.37 -9.13 16.98
N LEU A 1069 2.19 -8.12 16.66
CA LEU A 1069 2.12 -7.38 15.39
C LEU A 1069 2.21 -8.31 14.17
N ASN A 1070 2.95 -9.43 14.26
CA ASN A 1070 3.10 -10.39 13.17
C ASN A 1070 1.81 -11.11 12.77
N VAL A 1071 0.77 -11.05 13.61
CA VAL A 1071 -0.57 -11.61 13.35
C VAL A 1071 -1.60 -10.49 13.21
N LEU A 1072 -1.58 -9.50 14.11
CA LEU A 1072 -2.59 -8.43 14.15
C LEU A 1072 -2.55 -7.51 12.92
N ILE A 1073 -1.37 -7.07 12.48
CA ILE A 1073 -1.27 -6.16 11.32
C ILE A 1073 -1.78 -6.82 10.03
N PRO A 1074 -1.38 -8.07 9.68
CA PRO A 1074 -1.97 -8.79 8.56
C PRO A 1074 -3.49 -8.95 8.66
N GLU A 1075 -4.02 -9.26 9.85
CA GLU A 1075 -5.46 -9.42 10.08
C GLU A 1075 -6.24 -8.11 9.89
N TRP A 1076 -5.79 -7.02 10.53
CA TRP A 1076 -6.41 -5.71 10.43
C TRP A 1076 -6.35 -5.16 9.01
N THR A 1077 -5.23 -5.37 8.31
CA THR A 1077 -5.09 -4.97 6.91
C THR A 1077 -6.07 -5.72 6.01
N ARG A 1078 -6.28 -7.02 6.22
CA ARG A 1078 -7.32 -7.79 5.49
C ARG A 1078 -8.72 -7.19 5.73
N ARG A 1079 -9.06 -6.87 6.97
CA ARG A 1079 -10.36 -6.24 7.29
C ARG A 1079 -10.54 -4.87 6.63
N VAL A 1080 -9.48 -4.09 6.51
CA VAL A 1080 -9.53 -2.80 5.79
C VAL A 1080 -9.79 -3.02 4.30
N VAL A 1081 -9.13 -4.01 3.69
CA VAL A 1081 -9.40 -4.39 2.30
C VAL A 1081 -10.86 -4.85 2.13
N GLU A 1082 -11.38 -5.68 3.03
CA GLU A 1082 -12.77 -6.15 2.98
C GLU A 1082 -13.79 -5.01 3.19
N ARG A 1083 -13.41 -3.87 3.78
CA ARG A 1083 -14.33 -2.76 4.10
C ARG A 1083 -14.13 -1.52 3.23
N ILE A 1084 -13.02 -1.39 2.51
CA ILE A 1084 -12.75 -0.20 1.71
C ILE A 1084 -13.78 -0.07 0.58
N PHE A 1085 -14.39 1.10 0.49
CA PHE A 1085 -15.29 1.44 -0.60
C PHE A 1085 -14.79 2.69 -1.33
N ALA A 1086 -13.90 2.44 -2.29
CA ALA A 1086 -13.23 3.46 -3.09
C ALA A 1086 -13.53 3.23 -4.58
N SER A 1087 -13.77 4.33 -5.31
CA SER A 1087 -14.06 4.29 -6.75
C SER A 1087 -12.83 4.54 -7.63
N HIS A 1088 -11.74 5.09 -7.09
CA HIS A 1088 -10.50 5.38 -7.83
C HIS A 1088 -9.26 5.38 -6.93
N LEU A 1089 -8.08 5.09 -7.49
CA LEU A 1089 -6.80 5.07 -6.75
C LEU A 1089 -6.40 6.42 -6.13
N GLU A 1090 -7.07 7.51 -6.50
CA GLU A 1090 -6.85 8.83 -5.90
C GLU A 1090 -7.79 9.08 -4.70
N ASP A 1091 -8.74 8.18 -4.42
CA ASP A 1091 -9.66 8.22 -3.28
C ASP A 1091 -8.98 7.67 -2.01
N TRP A 1092 -7.88 8.31 -1.63
CA TRP A 1092 -7.22 8.05 -0.36
C TRP A 1092 -8.12 8.28 0.87
N PRO A 1093 -9.13 9.20 0.87
CA PRO A 1093 -10.01 9.35 2.03
C PRO A 1093 -10.80 8.07 2.32
N ALA A 1094 -11.18 7.29 1.31
CA ALA A 1094 -11.83 6.00 1.52
C ALA A 1094 -10.94 4.99 2.28
N LEU A 1095 -9.63 4.99 2.04
CA LEU A 1095 -8.70 4.18 2.82
C LEU A 1095 -8.66 4.67 4.27
N LEU A 1096 -8.50 5.97 4.50
CA LEU A 1096 -8.44 6.53 5.86
C LEU A 1096 -9.71 6.24 6.65
N ARG A 1097 -10.89 6.38 6.02
CA ARG A 1097 -12.17 5.98 6.62
C ARG A 1097 -12.19 4.50 6.99
N SER A 1098 -11.75 3.62 6.09
CA SER A 1098 -11.70 2.17 6.36
C SER A 1098 -10.74 1.82 7.50
N LEU A 1099 -9.57 2.48 7.58
CA LEU A 1099 -8.63 2.36 8.70
C LEU A 1099 -9.27 2.75 10.04
N ASN A 1100 -9.98 3.89 10.05
CA ASN A 1100 -10.65 4.38 11.25
C ASN A 1100 -11.74 3.41 11.71
N ILE A 1101 -12.60 2.94 10.80
CA ILE A 1101 -13.66 1.96 11.07
C ILE A 1101 -13.08 0.66 11.68
N VAL A 1102 -12.01 0.11 11.10
CA VAL A 1102 -11.38 -1.10 11.64
C VAL A 1102 -10.70 -0.83 12.98
N GLY A 1103 -10.06 0.33 13.15
CA GLY A 1103 -9.45 0.72 14.43
C GLY A 1103 -10.48 0.92 15.54
N GLU A 1104 -11.63 1.51 15.26
CA GLU A 1104 -12.74 1.65 16.21
C GLU A 1104 -13.28 0.29 16.68
N ASP A 1105 -13.41 -0.68 15.78
CA ASP A 1105 -13.78 -2.05 16.13
C ASP A 1105 -12.76 -2.71 17.08
N VAL A 1106 -11.47 -2.51 16.81
CA VAL A 1106 -10.39 -3.03 17.68
C VAL A 1106 -10.46 -2.37 19.05
N ARG A 1107 -10.62 -1.04 19.12
CA ARG A 1107 -10.81 -0.29 20.37
C ARG A 1107 -12.04 -0.77 21.13
N ALA A 1108 -13.15 -1.04 20.44
CA ALA A 1108 -14.37 -1.53 21.06
C ALA A 1108 -14.16 -2.93 21.69
N LYS A 1109 -13.51 -3.85 20.97
CA LYS A 1109 -13.19 -5.21 21.46
C LYS A 1109 -12.22 -5.20 22.64
N SER A 1110 -11.18 -4.37 22.59
CA SER A 1110 -10.23 -4.21 23.69
C SER A 1110 -10.94 -3.70 24.96
N ARG A 1111 -11.81 -2.70 24.83
CA ARG A 1111 -12.61 -2.17 25.95
C ARG A 1111 -13.56 -3.21 26.54
N SER A 1112 -14.24 -4.00 25.71
CA SER A 1112 -15.15 -5.04 26.21
C SER A 1112 -14.39 -6.18 26.92
N GLY A 1113 -13.21 -6.55 26.42
CA GLY A 1113 -12.30 -7.50 27.07
C GLY A 1113 -11.83 -7.00 28.44
N ALA A 1114 -11.31 -5.77 28.51
CA ALA A 1114 -10.87 -5.16 29.76
C ALA A 1114 -12.00 -5.05 30.80
N ALA A 1115 -13.23 -4.72 30.37
CA ALA A 1115 -14.39 -4.68 31.26
C ALA A 1115 -14.82 -6.07 31.78
N ALA A 1116 -14.62 -7.13 30.98
CA ALA A 1116 -14.89 -8.50 31.38
C ALA A 1116 -13.85 -9.03 32.38
N GLU A 1117 -12.56 -8.76 32.15
CA GLU A 1117 -11.46 -9.10 33.07
C GLU A 1117 -11.56 -8.34 34.40
N GLN A 1118 -11.95 -7.07 34.36
CA GLN A 1118 -12.19 -6.28 35.58
C GLN A 1118 -13.39 -6.83 36.38
N LYS A 1119 -14.43 -7.35 35.72
CA LYS A 1119 -15.55 -8.03 36.42
C LYS A 1119 -15.13 -9.38 37.00
N ALA A 1120 -14.32 -10.15 36.28
CA ALA A 1120 -13.84 -11.46 36.71
C ALA A 1120 -12.81 -11.39 37.85
N SER A 1121 -12.07 -10.27 37.99
CA SER A 1121 -11.12 -10.03 39.08
C SER A 1121 -11.76 -9.41 40.33
N LEU A 1122 -13.00 -8.90 40.21
CA LEU A 1122 -13.83 -8.42 41.33
C LEU A 1122 -14.78 -9.51 41.88
N GLN A 1123 -14.87 -10.66 41.21
CA GLN A 1123 -15.55 -11.88 41.66
C GLN A 1123 -14.53 -12.85 42.25
#